data_AF-A0A261Y8S8-F1
#
_entry.id   AF-A0A261Y8S8-F1
#
_cell.length_a   1.000
_cell.length_b   1.000
_cell.length_c   1.000
_cell.angle_alpha   90.00
_cell.angle_beta   90.00
_cell.angle_gamma   90.00
#
_symmetry.space_group_name_H-M   'P 1'
#
loop_
_entity.id
_entity.type
_entity.pdbx_description
1 polymer ?
#
loop_
_entity_poly.entity_id
_entity_poly.type
_entity_poly.pdbx_seq_one_letter_code
_entity_poly.pdbx_strand_id
1 'polypeptide(L)'
;MAHQDDCLGQLVKVGAISGAAGVFISAIQNALDTHREGARGVITRTGGTIGYFAAIGGIFAATECATRNIRGKEDMWNSAAGGCAAGIVAGIRAHSFSVMCGACAAIGGTMAAFEYGGGNIKGLMANMTAEEKRKWRESFFKKNQEEEAAVFDTEGFDIVFKEQYLDLSTRLPKQANIYGLIARKGHEGEAGTITTIYARDAAVPRDENLYGAHPIYMEIRDGKAHGVLFLNSNGMDVHLNPERLTFTPNGGIIDLYVFLGPTPQDVLRQYLELVGKPVMPQLWTLGTHQCRWGYSDLDKVKAVVNGYRNAEIPLEAMWIDIDYMDRFKDFSLDEIAFPPQQLKAYIDQLHQNNQHIVMIIDPGIKVEEGYRAYDEGIKRGVFCRLRKKVSDGQGGEVEKDDVYIGRVWPGKTAFPDWFNPQTGAYWSEMIGDFLTQCPIDGIWIDMNEFSNFGDGDVSYLTDKEAEAMIPTADQTVEDMVEGVTADNKKHELEDEETEGLKSSKHRKTDEIDVAETKTKTGIDEEKEGIVYSVHNPPYRINHAGTHEPLDARSGAPDAYHHGGAIEYDVHNLYGHMECKSTFEALKSHFGEKHKPYVLTRSSFIGTGQWAGKWTGDNWSTWESLAESIPSMLSMQLFGIPYIGADVGGFNRNTAEELMIRWTELAAFYPFLRNHNGLNNIPQEPYQWNSVTVVAKKYYRLRYQLLPYWYTLFWKSAMKGDAVLQSMAFTFPGDKKALDNERQYLLGAALLISPVLKPGQTKVKAYLPTSEKWYEFPSGKPVNRGGIVTLDAPMDTLPLHMRGGTIIPMYTKSGLTIHETKHGSSIILVVAVDADGHAQGELYSDDDTALPAENSWYGQFNLTSSTLTANIQEKGSESVVLSQIMIFGAPSQFKRYRVDEGEWQQGQWVDNAFILHVNLKASFQVALDA
;
A
#
# COMPACT_ATOMS: atom_id res chain seq x y z
N MET A 1 -38.19 -14.68 -43.25
CA MET A 1 -39.06 -15.02 -42.10
C MET A 1 -38.24 -15.84 -41.13
N ALA A 2 -37.66 -15.22 -40.10
CA ALA A 2 -37.07 -15.85 -38.91
C ALA A 2 -36.58 -14.72 -37.99
N HIS A 3 -37.46 -14.24 -37.13
CA HIS A 3 -37.21 -13.53 -35.86
C HIS A 3 -38.60 -13.18 -35.31
N GLN A 4 -39.31 -14.21 -34.83
CA GLN A 4 -40.35 -13.97 -33.84
C GLN A 4 -39.58 -13.80 -32.53
N ASP A 5 -39.13 -12.56 -32.27
CA ASP A 5 -38.51 -12.24 -31.00
C ASP A 5 -39.54 -12.44 -29.89
N ASP A 6 -39.11 -13.08 -28.80
CA ASP A 6 -39.94 -13.36 -27.63
C ASP A 6 -40.25 -12.06 -26.88
N CYS A 7 -41.18 -11.28 -27.44
CA CYS A 7 -41.62 -10.03 -26.84
C CYS A 7 -42.34 -10.25 -25.51
N LEU A 8 -42.89 -11.44 -25.28
CA LEU A 8 -43.50 -11.79 -24.01
C LEU A 8 -42.42 -12.00 -22.94
N GLY A 9 -41.35 -12.74 -23.26
CA GLY A 9 -40.20 -12.92 -22.38
C GLY A 9 -39.46 -11.62 -22.09
N GLN A 10 -39.29 -10.74 -23.07
CA GLN A 10 -38.73 -9.40 -22.86
C GLN A 10 -39.61 -8.54 -21.95
N LEU A 11 -40.92 -8.55 -22.14
CA LEU A 11 -41.88 -7.84 -21.30
C LEU A 11 -41.83 -8.32 -19.85
N VAL A 12 -41.77 -9.64 -19.64
CA VAL A 12 -41.63 -10.24 -18.30
C VAL A 12 -40.30 -9.87 -17.66
N LYS A 13 -39.19 -9.95 -18.42
CA LYS A 13 -37.84 -9.65 -17.92
C LYS A 13 -37.67 -8.18 -17.54
N VAL A 14 -38.04 -7.26 -18.43
CA VAL A 14 -37.92 -5.79 -18.19
C VAL A 14 -38.90 -5.34 -17.11
N GLY A 15 -40.12 -5.92 -17.09
CA GLY A 15 -41.08 -5.71 -16.01
C GLY A 15 -40.56 -6.17 -14.66
N ALA A 16 -39.91 -7.34 -14.57
CA ALA A 16 -39.33 -7.86 -13.34
C ALA A 16 -38.16 -7.01 -12.83
N ILE A 17 -37.23 -6.62 -13.72
CA ILE A 17 -36.10 -5.74 -13.38
C ILE A 17 -36.58 -4.38 -12.88
N SER A 18 -37.56 -3.78 -13.57
CA SER A 18 -38.14 -2.50 -13.14
C SER A 18 -38.89 -2.63 -11.83
N GLY A 19 -39.60 -3.75 -11.62
CA GLY A 19 -40.21 -4.09 -10.34
C GLY A 19 -39.22 -4.15 -9.19
N ALA A 20 -38.02 -4.70 -9.40
CA ALA A 20 -36.93 -4.73 -8.42
C ALA A 20 -36.44 -3.32 -8.06
N ALA A 21 -36.34 -2.40 -9.02
CA ALA A 21 -36.09 -0.98 -8.73
C ALA A 21 -37.22 -0.35 -7.89
N GLY A 22 -38.47 -0.76 -8.11
CA GLY A 22 -39.61 -0.39 -7.28
C GLY A 22 -39.50 -0.88 -5.82
N VAL A 23 -38.81 -2.00 -5.56
CA VAL A 23 -38.50 -2.48 -4.20
C VAL A 23 -37.58 -1.47 -3.50
N PHE A 24 -36.51 -1.05 -4.18
CA PHE A 24 -35.54 -0.09 -3.66
C PHE A 24 -36.17 1.28 -3.38
N ILE A 25 -36.95 1.82 -4.33
CA ILE A 25 -37.65 3.09 -4.15
C ILE A 25 -38.70 3.00 -3.04
N SER A 26 -39.40 1.87 -2.91
CA SER A 26 -40.31 1.68 -1.79
C SER A 26 -39.58 1.62 -0.45
N ALA A 27 -38.38 1.04 -0.37
CA ALA A 27 -37.59 0.99 0.85
C ALA A 27 -37.21 2.41 1.30
N ILE A 28 -36.81 3.28 0.36
CA ILE A 28 -36.53 4.70 0.62
C ILE A 28 -37.79 5.44 1.06
N GLN A 29 -38.92 5.26 0.37
CA GLN A 29 -40.19 5.90 0.73
C GLN A 29 -40.66 5.50 2.13
N ASN A 30 -40.45 4.24 2.52
CA ASN A 30 -40.80 3.75 3.85
C ASN A 30 -39.81 4.23 4.93
N ALA A 31 -38.54 4.45 4.58
CA ALA A 31 -37.54 5.00 5.48
C ALA A 31 -37.74 6.51 5.76
N LEU A 32 -38.33 7.24 4.81
CA LEU A 32 -38.54 8.69 4.90
C LEU A 32 -39.91 9.09 5.48
N ASP A 33 -40.88 8.17 5.59
CA ASP A 33 -42.20 8.50 6.12
C ASP A 33 -42.21 8.47 7.67
N THR A 34 -42.48 9.62 8.29
CA THR A 34 -42.46 9.80 9.75
C THR A 34 -43.77 9.38 10.44
N HIS A 35 -44.79 8.94 9.69
CA HIS A 35 -46.04 8.46 10.26
C HIS A 35 -46.01 6.95 10.52
N ARG A 36 -46.46 6.52 11.71
CA ARG A 36 -46.61 5.10 12.07
C ARG A 36 -47.75 4.44 11.28
N GLU A 37 -47.47 4.01 10.06
CA GLU A 37 -48.33 3.04 9.38
C GLU A 37 -48.07 1.63 9.94
N GLY A 38 -49.13 0.88 10.21
CA GLY A 38 -49.02 -0.53 10.58
C GLY A 38 -48.49 -1.38 9.41
N ALA A 39 -48.01 -2.60 9.70
CA ALA A 39 -47.40 -3.51 8.71
C ALA A 39 -48.24 -3.70 7.42
N ARG A 40 -49.58 -3.65 7.52
CA ARG A 40 -50.47 -3.75 6.37
C ARG A 40 -50.39 -2.52 5.45
N GLY A 41 -50.21 -1.32 5.99
CA GLY A 41 -50.03 -0.09 5.20
C GLY A 41 -48.71 -0.10 4.42
N VAL A 42 -47.62 -0.48 5.09
CA VAL A 42 -46.29 -0.66 4.50
C VAL A 42 -46.32 -1.69 3.37
N ILE A 43 -46.90 -2.87 3.58
CA ILE A 43 -47.02 -3.91 2.55
C ILE A 43 -47.84 -3.44 1.35
N THR A 44 -48.96 -2.75 1.59
CA THR A 44 -49.84 -2.29 0.50
C THR A 44 -49.16 -1.20 -0.34
N ARG A 45 -48.39 -0.32 0.32
CA ARG A 45 -47.60 0.74 -0.33
C ARG A 45 -46.43 0.16 -1.11
N THR A 46 -45.69 -0.78 -0.53
CA THR A 46 -44.59 -1.48 -1.20
C THR A 46 -45.05 -2.26 -2.42
N GLY A 47 -46.14 -3.03 -2.29
CA GLY A 47 -46.75 -3.71 -3.43
C GLY A 47 -47.21 -2.73 -4.52
N GLY A 48 -47.79 -1.60 -4.13
CA GLY A 48 -48.22 -0.55 -5.07
C GLY A 48 -47.07 0.17 -5.80
N THR A 49 -45.91 0.34 -5.15
CA THR A 49 -44.72 0.92 -5.78
C THR A 49 -44.02 -0.09 -6.69
N ILE A 50 -43.84 -1.34 -6.25
CA ILE A 50 -43.28 -2.42 -7.08
C ILE A 50 -44.13 -2.64 -8.34
N GLY A 51 -45.45 -2.78 -8.18
CA GLY A 51 -46.37 -2.98 -9.31
C GLY A 51 -46.37 -1.81 -10.29
N TYR A 52 -46.15 -0.59 -9.80
CA TYR A 52 -46.07 0.60 -10.65
C TYR A 52 -44.81 0.65 -11.51
N PHE A 53 -43.65 0.39 -10.92
CA PHE A 53 -42.40 0.34 -11.68
C PHE A 53 -42.36 -0.86 -12.63
N ALA A 54 -42.91 -2.01 -12.23
CA ALA A 54 -43.09 -3.15 -13.13
C ALA A 54 -44.00 -2.80 -14.33
N ALA A 55 -45.08 -2.03 -14.11
CA ALA A 55 -45.94 -1.56 -15.18
C ALA A 55 -45.24 -0.59 -16.14
N ILE A 56 -44.41 0.33 -15.62
CA ILE A 56 -43.60 1.25 -16.44
C ILE A 56 -42.64 0.45 -17.34
N GLY A 57 -41.90 -0.51 -16.76
CA GLY A 57 -40.97 -1.37 -17.52
C GLY A 57 -41.68 -2.28 -18.53
N GLY A 58 -42.83 -2.84 -18.15
CA GLY A 58 -43.64 -3.66 -19.06
C GLY A 58 -44.18 -2.87 -20.24
N ILE A 59 -44.62 -1.62 -20.02
CA ILE A 59 -45.12 -0.75 -21.08
C ILE A 59 -43.99 -0.28 -22.00
N PHE A 60 -42.82 0.03 -21.45
CA PHE A 60 -41.61 0.29 -22.23
C PHE A 60 -41.36 -0.84 -23.24
N ALA A 61 -41.20 -2.07 -22.74
CA ALA A 61 -40.87 -3.23 -23.56
C ALA A 61 -41.98 -3.60 -24.56
N ALA A 62 -43.25 -3.49 -24.14
CA ALA A 62 -44.40 -3.73 -25.02
C ALA A 62 -44.43 -2.74 -26.19
N THR A 63 -44.27 -1.44 -25.90
CA THR A 63 -44.31 -0.39 -26.92
C THR A 63 -43.07 -0.46 -27.82
N GLU A 64 -41.89 -0.71 -27.28
CA GLU A 64 -40.67 -0.90 -28.06
C GLU A 64 -40.82 -2.05 -29.06
N CYS A 65 -41.25 -3.24 -28.59
CA CYS A 65 -41.50 -4.39 -29.47
C CYS A 65 -42.59 -4.10 -30.52
N ALA A 66 -43.71 -3.48 -30.12
CA ALA A 66 -44.79 -3.14 -31.05
C ALA A 66 -44.30 -2.18 -32.14
N THR A 67 -43.53 -1.16 -31.75
CA THR A 67 -42.99 -0.14 -32.67
C THR A 67 -41.99 -0.77 -33.64
N ARG A 68 -41.12 -1.67 -33.14
CA ARG A 68 -40.20 -2.46 -33.96
C ARG A 68 -40.92 -3.35 -34.96
N ASN A 69 -41.96 -4.07 -34.54
CA ASN A 69 -42.73 -4.97 -35.39
C ASN A 69 -43.55 -4.21 -36.46
N ILE A 70 -44.13 -3.06 -36.11
CA ILE A 70 -44.90 -2.22 -37.04
C ILE A 70 -43.98 -1.59 -38.09
N ARG A 71 -42.79 -1.14 -37.68
CA ARG A 71 -41.86 -0.42 -38.56
C ARG A 71 -40.94 -1.36 -39.33
N GLY A 72 -40.82 -2.63 -38.92
CA GLY A 72 -39.94 -3.62 -39.51
C GLY A 72 -38.46 -3.21 -39.48
N LYS A 73 -38.07 -2.35 -38.54
CA LYS A 73 -36.72 -1.79 -38.38
C LYS A 73 -36.36 -1.70 -36.92
N GLU A 74 -35.11 -2.05 -36.60
CA GLU A 74 -34.53 -1.89 -35.27
C GLU A 74 -33.67 -0.61 -35.26
N ASP A 75 -34.18 0.45 -34.64
CA ASP A 75 -33.49 1.73 -34.52
C ASP A 75 -33.94 2.48 -33.25
N MET A 76 -33.26 3.59 -32.94
CA MET A 76 -33.48 4.40 -31.72
C MET A 76 -34.93 4.85 -31.53
N TRP A 77 -35.74 4.91 -32.59
CA TRP A 77 -37.11 5.37 -32.50
C TRP A 77 -38.04 4.35 -31.84
N ASN A 78 -37.66 3.07 -31.82
CA ASN A 78 -38.39 2.04 -31.05
C ASN A 78 -38.27 2.31 -29.54
N SER A 79 -37.07 2.60 -29.08
CA SER A 79 -36.76 2.91 -27.68
C SER A 79 -37.20 4.31 -27.29
N ALA A 80 -37.22 5.25 -28.24
CA ALA A 80 -37.86 6.56 -28.05
C ALA A 80 -39.37 6.41 -27.80
N ALA A 81 -40.05 5.57 -28.59
CA ALA A 81 -41.47 5.29 -28.44
C ALA A 81 -41.76 4.54 -27.14
N GLY A 82 -40.96 3.52 -26.82
CA GLY A 82 -41.02 2.79 -25.54
C GLY A 82 -40.82 3.72 -24.34
N GLY A 83 -39.77 4.56 -24.40
CA GLY A 83 -39.44 5.54 -23.36
C GLY A 83 -40.51 6.60 -23.18
N CYS A 84 -41.10 7.11 -24.26
CA CYS A 84 -42.22 8.04 -24.16
C CYS A 84 -43.46 7.38 -23.54
N ALA A 85 -43.84 6.17 -23.96
CA ALA A 85 -44.98 5.45 -23.39
C ALA A 85 -44.79 5.16 -21.89
N ALA A 86 -43.59 4.74 -21.51
CA ALA A 86 -43.19 4.56 -20.11
C ALA A 86 -43.24 5.87 -19.33
N GLY A 87 -42.78 6.97 -19.93
CA GLY A 87 -42.83 8.31 -19.34
C GLY A 87 -44.25 8.86 -19.15
N ILE A 88 -45.17 8.57 -20.09
CA ILE A 88 -46.59 8.89 -19.92
C ILE A 88 -47.13 8.17 -18.69
N VAL A 89 -46.87 6.86 -18.55
CA VAL A 89 -47.33 6.05 -17.41
C VAL A 89 -46.72 6.56 -16.10
N ALA A 90 -45.43 6.89 -16.11
CA ALA A 90 -44.73 7.48 -14.98
C ALA A 90 -45.32 8.85 -14.56
N GLY A 91 -45.88 9.60 -15.51
CA GLY A 91 -46.52 10.90 -15.28
C GLY A 91 -47.98 10.82 -14.82
N ILE A 92 -48.67 9.69 -14.99
CA ILE A 92 -50.11 9.55 -14.65
C ILE A 92 -50.37 9.83 -13.17
N ARG A 93 -49.46 9.44 -12.27
CA ARG A 93 -49.59 9.68 -10.82
C ARG A 93 -49.61 11.17 -10.44
N ALA A 94 -49.09 12.05 -11.30
CA ALA A 94 -49.09 13.49 -11.05
C ALA A 94 -50.42 14.18 -11.42
N HIS A 95 -51.37 13.46 -12.04
CA HIS A 95 -52.67 13.99 -12.51
C HIS A 95 -52.57 15.28 -13.34
N SER A 96 -51.43 15.51 -14.00
CA SER A 96 -51.13 16.72 -14.76
C SER A 96 -50.68 16.37 -16.15
N PHE A 97 -51.43 16.86 -17.15
CA PHE A 97 -51.12 16.63 -18.56
C PHE A 97 -49.72 17.15 -18.93
N SER A 98 -49.32 18.30 -18.39
CA SER A 98 -47.99 18.87 -18.63
C SER A 98 -46.86 17.99 -18.09
N VAL A 99 -47.07 17.34 -16.94
CA VAL A 99 -46.08 16.43 -16.34
C VAL A 99 -45.99 15.14 -17.16
N MET A 100 -47.11 14.62 -17.66
CA MET A 100 -47.12 13.46 -18.56
C MET A 100 -46.37 13.75 -19.88
N CYS A 101 -46.61 14.92 -20.48
CA CYS A 101 -45.88 15.34 -21.69
C CYS A 101 -44.39 15.55 -21.44
N GLY A 102 -44.02 16.17 -20.31
CA GLY A 102 -42.63 16.37 -19.91
C GLY A 102 -41.90 15.06 -19.66
N ALA A 103 -42.52 14.11 -18.95
CA ALA A 103 -41.96 12.80 -18.68
C ALA A 103 -41.81 11.94 -19.94
N CYS A 104 -42.79 11.99 -20.87
CA CYS A 104 -42.66 11.38 -22.19
C CYS A 104 -41.43 11.91 -22.94
N ALA A 105 -41.30 13.24 -23.03
CA ALA A 105 -40.20 13.87 -23.77
C ALA A 105 -38.83 13.58 -23.14
N ALA A 106 -38.74 13.63 -21.81
CA ALA A 106 -37.50 13.38 -21.10
C ALA A 106 -37.04 11.92 -21.21
N ILE A 107 -37.92 10.96 -20.91
CA ILE A 107 -37.56 9.53 -20.91
C ILE A 107 -37.41 9.02 -22.34
N GLY A 108 -38.31 9.41 -23.25
CA GLY A 108 -38.20 9.07 -24.68
C GLY A 108 -36.92 9.64 -25.31
N GLY A 109 -36.58 10.90 -25.04
CA GLY A 109 -35.35 11.52 -25.55
C GLY A 109 -34.09 10.89 -24.97
N THR A 110 -34.09 10.56 -23.69
CA THR A 110 -32.95 9.91 -23.02
C THR A 110 -32.70 8.50 -23.58
N MET A 111 -33.76 7.69 -23.73
CA MET A 111 -33.63 6.34 -24.30
C MET A 111 -33.19 6.37 -25.77
N ALA A 112 -33.71 7.33 -26.56
CA ALA A 112 -33.23 7.56 -27.91
C ALA A 112 -31.75 7.93 -27.95
N ALA A 113 -31.28 8.76 -27.02
CA ALA A 113 -29.88 9.16 -26.93
C ALA A 113 -28.95 8.02 -26.50
N PHE A 114 -29.37 7.18 -25.54
CA PHE A 114 -28.63 5.98 -25.14
C PHE A 114 -28.52 4.97 -26.28
N GLU A 115 -29.61 4.75 -27.01
CA GLU A 115 -29.60 3.81 -28.13
C GLU A 115 -28.90 4.35 -29.37
N TYR A 116 -28.98 5.66 -29.61
CA TYR A 116 -28.17 6.32 -30.62
C TYR A 116 -26.67 6.28 -30.28
N GLY A 117 -26.31 6.51 -29.01
CA GLY A 117 -24.94 6.40 -28.51
C GLY A 117 -24.39 4.97 -28.57
N GLY A 118 -25.15 3.99 -28.07
CA GLY A 118 -24.78 2.57 -28.09
C GLY A 118 -24.85 1.92 -29.47
N GLY A 119 -25.82 2.32 -30.29
CA GLY A 119 -25.95 1.95 -31.69
C GLY A 119 -24.85 2.53 -32.58
N ASN A 120 -24.34 3.72 -32.25
CA ASN A 120 -23.14 4.27 -32.89
C ASN A 120 -21.89 3.47 -32.50
N ILE A 121 -21.77 2.88 -31.32
CA ILE A 121 -20.62 2.05 -30.93
C ILE A 121 -20.63 0.69 -31.66
N LYS A 122 -21.77 0.01 -31.72
CA LYS A 122 -21.92 -1.25 -32.50
C LYS A 122 -21.85 -1.01 -34.02
N GLY A 123 -22.41 0.11 -34.50
CA GLY A 123 -22.38 0.52 -35.89
C GLY A 123 -21.01 0.99 -36.37
N LEU A 124 -20.22 1.66 -35.51
CA LEU A 124 -18.82 1.99 -35.79
C LEU A 124 -18.02 0.71 -36.03
N MET A 125 -18.10 -0.28 -35.14
CA MET A 125 -17.33 -1.52 -35.29
C MET A 125 -17.75 -2.40 -36.48
N ALA A 126 -19.02 -2.35 -36.89
CA ALA A 126 -19.53 -3.15 -38.00
C ALA A 126 -19.11 -2.61 -39.38
N ASN A 127 -19.02 -1.28 -39.55
CA ASN A 127 -18.75 -0.62 -40.83
C ASN A 127 -17.27 -0.23 -41.06
N MET A 128 -16.40 -0.45 -40.07
CA MET A 128 -14.98 -0.23 -40.24
C MET A 128 -14.36 -1.26 -41.19
N THR A 129 -13.65 -0.77 -42.20
CA THR A 129 -12.78 -1.58 -43.06
C THR A 129 -11.76 -2.34 -42.21
N ALA A 130 -11.18 -3.43 -42.73
CA ALA A 130 -10.11 -4.16 -42.03
C ALA A 130 -8.96 -3.22 -41.62
N GLU A 131 -8.71 -2.17 -42.41
CA GLU A 131 -7.70 -1.15 -42.12
C GLU A 131 -8.14 -0.12 -41.06
N GLU A 132 -9.42 0.20 -40.96
CA GLU A 132 -9.93 1.02 -39.85
C GLU A 132 -10.01 0.21 -38.56
N LYS A 133 -10.37 -1.08 -38.61
CA LYS A 133 -10.27 -2.01 -37.47
C LYS A 133 -8.82 -2.18 -37.04
N ARG A 134 -7.89 -2.25 -37.99
CA ARG A 134 -6.45 -2.21 -37.75
C ARG A 134 -6.04 -0.89 -37.10
N LYS A 135 -6.42 0.28 -37.65
CA LYS A 135 -6.12 1.59 -37.05
C LYS A 135 -6.74 1.81 -35.68
N TRP A 136 -7.91 1.24 -35.42
CA TRP A 136 -8.59 1.30 -34.12
C TRP A 136 -7.93 0.36 -33.10
N ARG A 137 -7.50 -0.83 -33.53
CA ARG A 137 -6.62 -1.72 -32.75
C ARG A 137 -5.25 -1.07 -32.49
N GLU A 138 -4.70 -0.34 -33.46
CA GLU A 138 -3.47 0.45 -33.34
C GLU A 138 -3.62 1.72 -32.48
N SER A 139 -4.85 2.09 -32.07
CA SER A 139 -5.12 3.41 -31.46
C SER A 139 -5.09 3.44 -29.92
N PHE A 140 -4.85 2.32 -29.25
CA PHE A 140 -4.63 2.32 -27.80
C PHE A 140 -3.21 2.82 -27.49
N PHE A 141 -3.10 4.15 -27.51
CA PHE A 141 -1.98 4.98 -27.02
C PHE A 141 -0.69 4.97 -27.88
N LYS A 142 -0.77 5.58 -29.08
CA LYS A 142 0.41 6.20 -29.70
C LYS A 142 0.65 7.57 -29.07
N LYS A 143 1.83 7.80 -28.49
CA LYS A 143 2.36 9.15 -28.32
C LYS A 143 2.77 9.64 -29.72
N ASN A 144 2.61 10.95 -29.98
CA ASN A 144 2.98 11.72 -31.18
C ASN A 144 3.74 11.00 -32.31
N GLN A 145 3.38 11.31 -33.56
CA GLN A 145 3.90 10.78 -34.84
C GLN A 145 5.45 10.73 -35.03
N GLU A 146 6.24 11.06 -34.02
CA GLU A 146 7.70 11.07 -34.01
C GLU A 146 8.36 9.91 -33.23
N GLU A 147 7.62 9.04 -32.50
CA GLU A 147 8.19 7.83 -31.83
C GLU A 147 7.50 6.52 -32.27
N GLU A 148 8.29 5.50 -32.65
CA GLU A 148 7.84 4.28 -33.34
C GLU A 148 7.20 3.18 -32.45
N ALA A 149 7.25 3.25 -31.11
CA ALA A 149 6.74 2.17 -30.23
C ALA A 149 5.60 2.61 -29.30
N ALA A 150 4.47 1.88 -29.34
CA ALA A 150 3.31 2.07 -28.47
C ALA A 150 3.64 1.85 -26.98
N VAL A 151 2.88 2.48 -26.07
CA VAL A 151 3.07 2.29 -24.61
C VAL A 151 2.39 1.01 -24.11
N PHE A 152 1.28 0.62 -24.72
CA PHE A 152 0.59 -0.64 -24.45
C PHE A 152 0.03 -1.18 -25.77
N ASP A 153 0.42 -2.40 -26.16
CA ASP A 153 0.13 -2.98 -27.47
C ASP A 153 -0.40 -4.41 -27.35
N THR A 154 -1.71 -4.56 -27.47
CA THR A 154 -2.39 -5.86 -27.43
C THR A 154 -2.44 -6.55 -28.80
N GLU A 155 -1.88 -5.94 -29.86
CA GLU A 155 -1.98 -6.48 -31.21
C GLU A 155 -1.24 -7.82 -31.35
N GLY A 156 -1.96 -8.81 -31.88
CA GLY A 156 -1.43 -10.15 -32.11
C GLY A 156 -1.57 -11.09 -30.89
N PHE A 157 -2.16 -10.63 -29.80
CA PHE A 157 -2.53 -11.46 -28.66
C PHE A 157 -4.06 -11.64 -28.58
N ASP A 158 -4.50 -12.84 -28.21
CA ASP A 158 -5.91 -13.08 -27.87
C ASP A 158 -6.20 -12.46 -26.50
N ILE A 159 -7.42 -11.94 -26.34
CA ILE A 159 -7.93 -11.49 -25.04
C ILE A 159 -8.90 -12.56 -24.54
N VAL A 160 -8.64 -13.11 -23.36
CA VAL A 160 -9.57 -14.04 -22.70
C VAL A 160 -10.34 -13.29 -21.63
N PHE A 161 -11.67 -13.43 -21.64
CA PHE A 161 -12.56 -12.86 -20.64
C PHE A 161 -13.58 -13.92 -20.22
N LYS A 162 -13.27 -14.64 -19.15
CA LYS A 162 -14.16 -15.62 -18.49
C LYS A 162 -14.37 -15.21 -17.04
N GLU A 163 -15.38 -15.79 -16.41
CA GLU A 163 -15.80 -15.46 -15.03
C GLU A 163 -14.65 -15.54 -14.01
N GLN A 164 -13.85 -16.62 -14.05
CA GLN A 164 -12.73 -16.83 -13.14
C GLN A 164 -11.37 -16.96 -13.87
N TYR A 165 -11.25 -16.37 -15.06
CA TYR A 165 -9.99 -16.37 -15.82
C TYR A 165 -10.00 -15.28 -16.89
N LEU A 166 -9.09 -14.32 -16.74
CA LEU A 166 -8.84 -13.30 -17.76
C LEU A 166 -7.37 -13.40 -18.20
N ASP A 167 -7.10 -13.08 -19.47
CA ASP A 167 -5.74 -12.98 -20.02
C ASP A 167 -5.66 -11.70 -20.85
N LEU A 168 -4.78 -10.78 -20.43
CA LEU A 168 -4.54 -9.52 -21.10
C LEU A 168 -3.05 -9.28 -21.28
N SER A 169 -2.61 -9.26 -22.54
CA SER A 169 -1.21 -9.22 -22.91
C SER A 169 -0.84 -7.94 -23.65
N THR A 170 0.36 -7.42 -23.38
CA THR A 170 0.96 -6.28 -24.08
C THR A 170 2.35 -6.63 -24.60
N ARG A 171 2.70 -6.12 -25.78
CA ARG A 171 4.02 -6.25 -26.38
C ARG A 171 5.00 -5.31 -25.70
N LEU A 172 6.18 -5.83 -25.37
CA LEU A 172 7.29 -5.04 -24.84
C LEU A 172 8.37 -4.84 -25.91
N PRO A 173 8.86 -3.61 -26.13
CA PRO A 173 10.03 -3.39 -26.97
C PRO A 173 11.30 -3.92 -26.27
N LYS A 174 12.32 -4.28 -27.07
CA LYS A 174 13.59 -4.85 -26.56
C LYS A 174 14.34 -3.97 -25.55
N GLN A 175 14.05 -2.68 -25.51
CA GLN A 175 14.66 -1.73 -24.57
C GLN A 175 13.79 -1.40 -23.34
N ALA A 176 12.64 -2.04 -23.15
CA ALA A 176 11.68 -1.73 -22.08
C ALA A 176 12.14 -2.11 -20.68
N ASN A 177 12.50 -1.16 -19.82
CA ASN A 177 12.89 -1.48 -18.44
C ASN A 177 11.66 -1.42 -17.54
N ILE A 178 11.19 -2.57 -17.06
CA ILE A 178 10.02 -2.68 -16.17
C ILE A 178 10.45 -2.63 -14.70
N TYR A 179 9.79 -1.77 -13.93
CA TYR A 179 9.93 -1.59 -12.49
C TYR A 179 8.55 -1.63 -11.82
N GLY A 180 8.51 -1.95 -10.54
CA GLY A 180 7.25 -2.28 -9.87
C GLY A 180 6.90 -3.74 -10.09
N LEU A 181 5.67 -4.12 -9.73
CA LEU A 181 5.31 -5.51 -9.45
C LEU A 181 6.21 -6.04 -8.30
N ILE A 182 5.91 -7.19 -7.69
CA ILE A 182 6.75 -7.72 -6.58
C ILE A 182 8.16 -8.14 -7.11
N ALA A 183 8.42 -8.02 -8.42
CA ALA A 183 9.66 -8.38 -9.08
C ALA A 183 10.68 -7.23 -9.24
N ARG A 184 11.94 -7.59 -9.01
CA ARG A 184 13.14 -6.81 -9.37
C ARG A 184 13.36 -6.84 -10.88
N LYS A 185 13.97 -5.78 -11.43
CA LYS A 185 14.49 -5.62 -12.81
C LYS A 185 13.82 -6.51 -13.88
N GLY A 186 12.95 -5.92 -14.70
CA GLY A 186 12.29 -6.62 -15.81
C GLY A 186 13.11 -6.88 -17.09
N HIS A 187 14.45 -6.79 -17.09
CA HIS A 187 15.26 -7.12 -18.29
C HIS A 187 16.40 -8.13 -18.10
N GLU A 188 16.56 -8.70 -16.91
CA GLU A 188 17.40 -9.91 -16.72
C GLU A 188 16.71 -10.94 -15.79
N GLY A 189 15.37 -10.94 -15.75
CA GLY A 189 14.64 -12.15 -15.41
C GLY A 189 14.80 -13.12 -16.58
N GLU A 190 15.28 -14.33 -16.31
CA GLU A 190 15.27 -15.40 -17.30
C GLU A 190 13.88 -15.49 -17.95
N ALA A 191 13.79 -15.82 -19.25
CA ALA A 191 12.50 -15.93 -19.93
C ALA A 191 11.50 -16.76 -19.09
N GLY A 192 10.35 -16.17 -18.75
CA GLY A 192 9.30 -16.82 -17.96
C GLY A 192 9.20 -16.44 -16.48
N THR A 193 9.56 -15.20 -16.08
CA THR A 193 9.31 -14.72 -14.71
C THR A 193 7.82 -14.56 -14.45
N ILE A 194 7.35 -15.08 -13.31
CA ILE A 194 5.97 -14.95 -12.84
C ILE A 194 5.98 -14.11 -11.56
N THR A 195 5.18 -13.05 -11.52
CA THR A 195 4.89 -12.32 -10.28
C THR A 195 3.46 -12.63 -9.85
N THR A 196 3.32 -13.37 -8.75
CA THR A 196 2.01 -13.64 -8.15
C THR A 196 1.59 -12.47 -7.25
N ILE A 197 0.40 -11.94 -7.46
CA ILE A 197 -0.19 -10.83 -6.68
C ILE A 197 -1.40 -11.39 -5.92
N TYR A 198 -1.17 -11.72 -4.66
CA TYR A 198 -2.18 -12.19 -3.71
C TYR A 198 -1.59 -12.06 -2.30
N ALA A 199 -2.21 -11.26 -1.43
CA ALA A 199 -1.69 -10.98 -0.09
C ALA A 199 -1.51 -12.29 0.70
N ARG A 200 -0.34 -12.51 1.32
CA ARG A 200 -0.04 -13.73 2.08
C ARG A 200 0.94 -13.46 3.21
N ASP A 201 0.69 -14.12 4.33
CA ASP A 201 1.62 -14.20 5.44
C ASP A 201 2.78 -15.17 5.12
N ALA A 202 3.92 -14.59 4.74
CA ALA A 202 5.10 -15.33 4.31
C ALA A 202 6.39 -14.58 4.67
N ALA A 203 7.35 -15.26 5.31
CA ALA A 203 8.62 -14.70 5.78
C ALA A 203 9.60 -14.30 4.65
N VAL A 204 9.20 -13.32 3.84
CA VAL A 204 9.90 -12.73 2.70
C VAL A 204 10.62 -13.76 1.80
N PRO A 205 9.97 -14.86 1.37
CA PRO A 205 10.53 -15.77 0.38
C PRO A 205 10.81 -15.07 -0.95
N ARG A 206 11.77 -15.61 -1.70
CA ARG A 206 12.06 -15.17 -3.06
C ARG A 206 11.05 -15.79 -4.03
N ASP A 207 10.55 -14.99 -4.97
CA ASP A 207 9.70 -15.43 -6.08
C ASP A 207 8.32 -16.00 -5.68
N GLU A 208 7.85 -15.74 -4.46
CA GLU A 208 6.49 -16.03 -4.00
C GLU A 208 5.69 -14.73 -3.76
N ASN A 209 4.37 -14.84 -3.69
CA ASN A 209 3.53 -13.74 -3.24
C ASN A 209 3.72 -13.45 -1.73
N LEU A 210 3.68 -12.16 -1.41
CA LEU A 210 3.94 -11.62 -0.07
C LEU A 210 2.73 -10.82 0.43
N TYR A 211 2.95 -10.01 1.47
CA TYR A 211 1.93 -9.25 2.20
C TYR A 211 1.10 -8.25 1.38
N GLY A 212 1.62 -7.72 0.27
CA GLY A 212 0.97 -6.63 -0.47
C GLY A 212 0.61 -6.98 -1.91
N ALA A 213 -0.46 -6.38 -2.42
CA ALA A 213 -0.95 -6.59 -3.78
C ALA A 213 -1.03 -5.28 -4.58
N HIS A 214 -0.06 -5.09 -5.48
CA HIS A 214 0.10 -3.85 -6.26
C HIS A 214 0.28 -4.15 -7.76
N PRO A 215 -0.81 -4.30 -8.52
CA PRO A 215 -0.78 -4.60 -9.96
C PRO A 215 -0.47 -3.36 -10.82
N ILE A 216 0.64 -2.68 -10.50
CA ILE A 216 1.15 -1.53 -11.23
C ILE A 216 2.62 -1.73 -11.59
N TYR A 217 2.97 -1.34 -12.82
CA TYR A 217 4.36 -1.22 -13.25
C TYR A 217 4.64 0.15 -13.87
N MET A 218 5.91 0.53 -13.82
CA MET A 218 6.48 1.64 -14.59
C MET A 218 7.50 1.09 -15.57
N GLU A 219 7.42 1.55 -16.81
CA GLU A 219 8.39 1.25 -17.85
C GLU A 219 9.22 2.50 -18.16
N ILE A 220 10.54 2.33 -18.24
CA ILE A 220 11.48 3.39 -18.63
C ILE A 220 12.22 2.97 -19.89
N ARG A 221 12.17 3.83 -20.92
CA ARG A 221 12.94 3.68 -22.15
C ARG A 221 13.32 5.04 -22.71
N ASP A 222 14.52 5.13 -23.28
CA ASP A 222 15.01 6.32 -24.00
C ASP A 222 14.87 7.64 -23.20
N GLY A 223 15.07 7.60 -21.88
CA GLY A 223 14.94 8.77 -21.00
C GLY A 223 13.52 9.17 -20.62
N LYS A 224 12.51 8.43 -21.07
CA LYS A 224 11.08 8.66 -20.81
C LYS A 224 10.49 7.50 -20.02
N ALA A 225 9.39 7.77 -19.34
CA ALA A 225 8.66 6.77 -18.57
C ALA A 225 7.15 6.80 -18.86
N HIS A 226 6.51 5.65 -18.70
CA HIS A 226 5.07 5.52 -18.57
C HIS A 226 4.73 4.51 -17.46
N GLY A 227 3.51 4.55 -16.94
CA GLY A 227 3.00 3.59 -15.96
C GLY A 227 1.71 2.94 -16.42
N VAL A 228 1.48 1.69 -16.00
CA VAL A 228 0.24 0.97 -16.26
C VAL A 228 -0.24 0.33 -14.96
N LEU A 229 -1.45 0.71 -14.54
CA LEU A 229 -2.16 0.11 -13.43
C LEU A 229 -3.27 -0.79 -13.98
N PHE A 230 -3.32 -2.03 -13.50
CA PHE A 230 -4.43 -2.93 -13.71
C PHE A 230 -5.26 -3.01 -12.42
N LEU A 231 -6.33 -2.23 -12.35
CA LEU A 231 -7.14 -2.06 -11.14
C LEU A 231 -8.06 -3.28 -10.95
N ASN A 232 -7.51 -4.34 -10.35
CA ASN A 232 -8.20 -5.59 -10.07
C ASN A 232 -7.66 -6.17 -8.75
N SER A 233 -8.56 -6.59 -7.85
CA SER A 233 -8.23 -7.10 -6.51
C SER A 233 -8.24 -8.62 -6.40
N ASN A 234 -8.67 -9.34 -7.45
CA ASN A 234 -8.61 -10.78 -7.47
C ASN A 234 -7.15 -11.28 -7.46
N GLY A 235 -6.94 -12.54 -7.06
CA GLY A 235 -5.64 -13.18 -7.20
C GLY A 235 -5.19 -13.19 -8.67
N MET A 236 -3.94 -12.81 -8.93
CA MET A 236 -3.45 -12.75 -10.31
C MET A 236 -1.98 -13.09 -10.46
N ASP A 237 -1.62 -13.63 -11.62
CA ASP A 237 -0.23 -13.73 -12.05
C ASP A 237 0.08 -12.67 -13.10
N VAL A 238 1.26 -12.07 -13.00
CA VAL A 238 1.85 -11.23 -14.05
C VAL A 238 3.04 -11.98 -14.66
N HIS A 239 2.90 -12.38 -15.91
CA HIS A 239 3.93 -13.09 -16.65
C HIS A 239 4.78 -12.10 -17.43
N LEU A 240 6.08 -12.07 -17.16
CA LEU A 240 7.04 -11.22 -17.86
C LEU A 240 7.97 -12.05 -18.73
N ASN A 241 8.00 -11.71 -20.02
CA ASN A 241 8.86 -12.27 -21.04
C ASN A 241 9.57 -11.14 -21.79
N PRO A 242 10.71 -11.41 -22.48
CA PRO A 242 11.51 -10.36 -23.14
C PRO A 242 10.74 -9.43 -24.10
N GLU A 243 9.64 -9.89 -24.69
CA GLU A 243 8.83 -9.13 -25.65
C GLU A 243 7.33 -9.09 -25.28
N ARG A 244 6.93 -9.55 -24.08
CA ARG A 244 5.52 -9.66 -23.66
C ARG A 244 5.36 -9.55 -22.15
N LEU A 245 4.37 -8.77 -21.70
CA LEU A 245 3.83 -8.80 -20.34
C LEU A 245 2.36 -9.26 -20.40
N THR A 246 1.94 -10.14 -19.49
CA THR A 246 0.57 -10.64 -19.42
C THR A 246 0.01 -10.59 -18.01
N PHE A 247 -1.12 -9.91 -17.83
CA PHE A 247 -1.94 -9.99 -16.62
C PHE A 247 -2.91 -11.17 -16.73
N THR A 248 -2.92 -12.01 -15.70
CA THR A 248 -3.77 -13.22 -15.64
C THR A 248 -4.52 -13.29 -14.30
N PRO A 249 -5.53 -12.44 -14.06
CA PRO A 249 -6.35 -12.54 -12.86
C PRO A 249 -7.33 -13.70 -12.95
N ASN A 250 -7.61 -14.29 -11.79
CA ASN A 250 -8.61 -15.35 -11.65
C ASN A 250 -10.03 -14.80 -11.45
N GLY A 251 -10.31 -13.53 -11.77
CA GLY A 251 -11.63 -12.94 -11.64
C GLY A 251 -11.68 -11.45 -11.97
N GLY A 252 -12.85 -10.85 -11.71
CA GLY A 252 -13.06 -9.42 -11.85
C GLY A 252 -13.26 -8.94 -13.29
N ILE A 253 -12.83 -7.70 -13.56
CA ILE A 253 -12.95 -7.06 -14.87
C ILE A 253 -11.58 -6.58 -15.38
N ILE A 254 -11.55 -6.15 -16.64
CA ILE A 254 -10.41 -5.42 -17.20
C ILE A 254 -10.62 -3.93 -16.94
N ASP A 255 -9.95 -3.38 -15.93
CA ASP A 255 -9.89 -1.95 -15.67
C ASP A 255 -8.42 -1.48 -15.70
N LEU A 256 -8.08 -0.67 -16.71
CA LEU A 256 -6.71 -0.28 -17.04
C LEU A 256 -6.55 1.24 -17.03
N TYR A 257 -5.55 1.72 -16.30
CA TYR A 257 -5.12 3.10 -16.29
C TYR A 257 -3.69 3.21 -16.82
N VAL A 258 -3.46 4.16 -17.74
CA VAL A 258 -2.15 4.41 -18.35
C VAL A 258 -1.71 5.84 -18.05
N PHE A 259 -0.52 5.98 -17.48
CA PHE A 259 0.10 7.25 -17.08
C PHE A 259 1.26 7.57 -18.01
N LEU A 260 1.20 8.68 -18.75
CA LEU A 260 2.08 8.95 -19.91
C LEU A 260 3.38 9.72 -19.57
N GLY A 261 3.59 10.08 -18.30
CA GLY A 261 4.80 10.78 -17.85
C GLY A 261 4.88 12.22 -18.36
N PRO A 262 6.04 12.69 -18.88
CA PRO A 262 7.10 11.88 -19.49
C PRO A 262 8.22 11.44 -18.54
N THR A 263 8.36 12.03 -17.36
CA THR A 263 9.40 11.59 -16.39
C THR A 263 8.84 10.53 -15.44
N PRO A 264 9.70 9.69 -14.81
CA PRO A 264 9.28 8.79 -13.75
C PRO A 264 8.50 9.49 -12.63
N GLN A 265 8.89 10.73 -12.30
CA GLN A 265 8.19 11.54 -11.30
C GLN A 265 6.80 11.97 -11.76
N ASP A 266 6.61 12.33 -13.03
CA ASP A 266 5.29 12.69 -13.55
C ASP A 266 4.34 11.49 -13.58
N VAL A 267 4.85 10.30 -13.94
CA VAL A 267 4.08 9.05 -13.89
C VAL A 267 3.59 8.77 -12.45
N LEU A 268 4.48 8.90 -11.45
CA LEU A 268 4.10 8.70 -10.06
C LEU A 268 3.04 9.72 -9.61
N ARG A 269 3.18 11.00 -9.97
CA ARG A 269 2.18 12.03 -9.63
C ARG A 269 0.82 11.73 -10.27
N GLN A 270 0.79 11.35 -11.55
CA GLN A 270 -0.44 10.98 -12.27
C GLN A 270 -1.13 9.77 -11.64
N TYR A 271 -0.36 8.76 -11.23
CA TYR A 271 -0.89 7.62 -10.48
C TYR A 271 -1.49 8.05 -9.13
N LEU A 272 -0.79 8.86 -8.35
CA LEU A 272 -1.25 9.31 -7.03
C LEU A 272 -2.39 10.34 -7.11
N GLU A 273 -2.59 11.02 -8.24
CA GLU A 273 -3.80 11.81 -8.50
C GLU A 273 -5.04 10.92 -8.62
N LEU A 274 -4.91 9.69 -9.12
CA LEU A 274 -6.00 8.73 -9.22
C LEU A 274 -6.25 8.03 -7.88
N VAL A 275 -5.20 7.49 -7.25
CA VAL A 275 -5.35 6.57 -6.10
C VAL A 275 -5.21 7.25 -4.74
N GLY A 276 -4.88 8.53 -4.74
CA GLY A 276 -4.67 9.34 -3.54
C GLY A 276 -3.20 9.45 -3.14
N LYS A 277 -2.84 10.62 -2.59
CA LYS A 277 -1.47 10.95 -2.17
C LYS A 277 -1.17 10.40 -0.78
N PRO A 278 0.11 10.09 -0.49
CA PRO A 278 0.49 9.57 0.82
C PRO A 278 0.12 10.51 1.97
N VAL A 279 -0.20 9.95 3.13
CA VAL A 279 -0.39 10.72 4.36
C VAL A 279 0.90 11.40 4.78
N MET A 280 0.79 12.61 5.33
CA MET A 280 1.92 13.29 5.95
C MET A 280 2.23 12.63 7.30
N PRO A 281 3.44 12.06 7.50
CA PRO A 281 3.82 11.51 8.80
C PRO A 281 3.93 12.61 9.86
N GLN A 282 3.70 12.26 11.13
CA GLN A 282 4.13 13.08 12.26
C GLN A 282 5.65 13.16 12.31
N LEU A 283 6.18 14.30 12.75
CA LEU A 283 7.62 14.53 12.74
C LEU A 283 8.38 13.49 13.59
N TRP A 284 7.84 13.09 14.74
CA TRP A 284 8.49 12.08 15.60
C TRP A 284 8.65 10.72 14.91
N THR A 285 7.76 10.36 13.99
CA THR A 285 7.81 9.06 13.30
C THR A 285 9.03 8.92 12.38
N LEU A 286 9.75 10.01 12.12
CA LEU A 286 10.99 10.00 11.34
C LEU A 286 12.23 9.68 12.20
N GLY A 287 12.05 9.53 13.51
CA GLY A 287 13.10 9.22 14.47
C GLY A 287 13.60 7.77 14.37
N THR A 288 14.18 7.30 15.46
CA THR A 288 14.64 5.91 15.62
C THR A 288 13.67 5.13 16.49
N HIS A 289 13.32 3.92 16.06
CA HIS A 289 12.32 3.08 16.70
C HIS A 289 12.96 1.76 17.16
N GLN A 290 12.54 1.24 18.31
CA GLN A 290 12.99 -0.07 18.82
C GLN A 290 11.79 -0.93 19.20
N CYS A 291 11.78 -2.16 18.69
CA CYS A 291 10.79 -3.21 18.98
C CYS A 291 11.50 -4.56 19.16
N ARG A 292 10.77 -5.56 19.65
CA ARG A 292 11.13 -6.98 19.68
C ARG A 292 9.88 -7.75 20.11
N TRP A 293 9.65 -8.92 19.52
CA TRP A 293 8.82 -9.92 20.17
C TRP A 293 9.64 -10.65 21.25
N GLY A 294 9.23 -10.52 22.51
CA GLY A 294 9.92 -11.10 23.67
C GLY A 294 10.37 -10.09 24.71
N TYR A 295 9.92 -8.83 24.63
CA TYR A 295 9.97 -7.92 25.78
C TYR A 295 8.88 -8.33 26.77
N SER A 296 9.05 -9.48 27.40
CA SER A 296 8.00 -10.21 28.14
C SER A 296 7.41 -9.50 29.37
N ASP A 297 7.93 -8.34 29.76
CA ASP A 297 7.44 -7.56 30.91
C ASP A 297 7.88 -6.09 30.81
N LEU A 298 7.22 -5.25 31.59
CA LEU A 298 7.47 -3.81 31.62
C LEU A 298 8.90 -3.43 32.06
N ASP A 299 9.57 -4.24 32.88
CA ASP A 299 10.93 -3.95 33.36
C ASP A 299 11.98 -4.17 32.27
N LYS A 300 11.78 -5.16 31.39
CA LYS A 300 12.59 -5.32 30.17
C LYS A 300 12.44 -4.12 29.24
N VAL A 301 11.22 -3.63 29.03
CA VAL A 301 10.98 -2.43 28.21
C VAL A 301 11.74 -1.22 28.79
N LYS A 302 11.64 -1.00 30.11
CA LYS A 302 12.42 0.06 30.81
C LYS A 302 13.92 -0.12 30.65
N ALA A 303 14.43 -1.35 30.76
CA ALA A 303 15.85 -1.63 30.61
C ALA A 303 16.36 -1.27 29.21
N VAL A 304 15.57 -1.52 28.17
CA VAL A 304 15.94 -1.18 26.78
C VAL A 304 16.04 0.33 26.59
N VAL A 305 15.04 1.08 27.03
CA VAL A 305 15.06 2.56 26.95
C VAL A 305 16.25 3.13 27.72
N ASN A 306 16.55 2.59 28.90
CA ASN A 306 17.73 2.98 29.67
C ASN A 306 19.05 2.60 28.98
N GLY A 307 19.11 1.46 28.28
CA GLY A 307 20.27 1.04 27.49
C GLY A 307 20.61 2.04 26.39
N TYR A 308 19.61 2.49 25.62
CA TYR A 308 19.77 3.55 24.62
C TYR A 308 20.28 4.86 25.25
N ARG A 309 19.65 5.29 26.35
CA ARG A 309 20.04 6.50 27.07
C ARG A 309 21.48 6.45 27.57
N ASN A 310 21.87 5.35 28.21
CA ASN A 310 23.22 5.15 28.75
C ASN A 310 24.29 5.09 27.66
N ALA A 311 23.96 4.55 26.48
CA ALA A 311 24.85 4.52 25.32
C ALA A 311 24.89 5.86 24.55
N GLU A 312 24.00 6.80 24.88
CA GLU A 312 23.75 8.06 24.16
C GLU A 312 23.38 7.85 22.69
N ILE A 313 22.58 6.83 22.42
CA ILE A 313 22.00 6.55 21.10
C ILE A 313 20.62 7.21 21.07
N PRO A 314 20.27 8.00 20.03
CA PRO A 314 18.92 8.52 19.89
C PRO A 314 17.87 7.41 19.92
N LEU A 315 16.73 7.66 20.56
CA LEU A 315 15.57 6.77 20.59
C LEU A 315 14.30 7.62 20.67
N GLU A 316 13.51 7.62 19.60
CA GLU A 316 12.27 8.41 19.54
C GLU A 316 11.06 7.63 20.03
N ALA A 317 10.94 6.36 19.64
CA ALA A 317 9.77 5.55 19.94
C ALA A 317 10.14 4.15 20.42
N MET A 318 9.54 3.73 21.53
CA MET A 318 9.60 2.38 22.06
C MET A 318 8.37 1.59 21.59
N TRP A 319 8.55 0.31 21.27
CA TRP A 319 7.46 -0.53 20.77
C TRP A 319 7.31 -1.77 21.66
N ILE A 320 6.08 -2.22 21.82
CA ILE A 320 5.78 -3.49 22.48
C ILE A 320 4.96 -4.34 21.51
N ASP A 321 5.45 -5.54 21.24
CA ASP A 321 4.77 -6.57 20.45
C ASP A 321 3.63 -7.21 21.27
N ILE A 322 3.03 -8.31 20.83
CA ILE A 322 1.89 -8.99 21.46
C ILE A 322 2.14 -9.42 22.92
N ASP A 323 3.37 -9.30 23.43
CA ASP A 323 3.78 -9.54 24.82
C ASP A 323 2.91 -8.79 25.86
N TYR A 324 2.35 -7.63 25.50
CA TYR A 324 1.57 -6.82 26.45
C TYR A 324 0.16 -7.36 26.72
N MET A 325 -0.36 -8.17 25.80
CA MET A 325 -1.76 -8.59 25.79
C MET A 325 -2.00 -9.74 26.78
N ASP A 326 -3.20 -9.81 27.37
CA ASP A 326 -3.64 -11.00 28.11
C ASP A 326 -3.81 -12.16 27.14
N ARG A 327 -2.80 -13.05 27.10
CA ARG A 327 -2.75 -14.23 26.21
C ARG A 327 -3.05 -13.88 24.75
N PHE A 328 -2.43 -12.80 24.26
CA PHE A 328 -2.54 -12.31 22.87
C PHE A 328 -3.94 -11.84 22.44
N LYS A 329 -4.83 -11.53 23.38
CA LYS A 329 -6.13 -10.94 23.08
C LYS A 329 -5.98 -9.44 22.81
N ASP A 330 -6.47 -8.96 21.67
CA ASP A 330 -6.49 -7.52 21.38
C ASP A 330 -7.21 -6.70 22.45
N PHE A 331 -6.91 -5.41 22.54
CA PHE A 331 -7.55 -4.47 23.47
C PHE A 331 -7.50 -4.90 24.95
N SER A 332 -6.58 -5.79 25.32
CA SER A 332 -6.36 -6.28 26.68
C SER A 332 -4.93 -5.98 27.14
N LEU A 333 -4.71 -6.02 28.45
CA LEU A 333 -3.39 -5.82 29.08
C LEU A 333 -3.17 -6.97 30.06
N ASP A 334 -1.98 -7.58 30.03
CA ASP A 334 -1.60 -8.59 31.02
C ASP A 334 -1.40 -7.93 32.40
N GLU A 335 -2.21 -8.32 33.37
CA GLU A 335 -2.24 -7.72 34.72
C GLU A 335 -0.96 -7.98 35.54
N ILE A 336 -0.07 -8.87 35.10
CA ILE A 336 1.16 -9.26 35.81
C ILE A 336 2.40 -8.70 35.12
N ALA A 337 2.58 -9.01 33.84
CA ALA A 337 3.72 -8.60 33.03
C ALA A 337 3.65 -7.12 32.65
N PHE A 338 2.43 -6.61 32.41
CA PHE A 338 2.16 -5.23 32.00
C PHE A 338 1.02 -4.60 32.83
N PRO A 339 1.16 -4.49 34.16
CA PRO A 339 0.09 -4.01 35.02
C PRO A 339 -0.42 -2.64 34.55
N PRO A 340 -1.72 -2.45 34.25
CA PRO A 340 -2.24 -1.30 33.52
C PRO A 340 -1.82 0.05 34.08
N GLN A 341 -1.87 0.23 35.40
CA GLN A 341 -1.51 1.51 36.03
C GLN A 341 -0.01 1.79 35.95
N GLN A 342 0.83 0.74 35.99
CA GLN A 342 2.29 0.88 35.88
C GLN A 342 2.70 1.15 34.43
N LEU A 343 2.10 0.45 33.47
CA LEU A 343 2.31 0.70 32.05
C LEU A 343 1.93 2.14 31.70
N LYS A 344 0.73 2.57 32.09
CA LYS A 344 0.29 3.96 31.87
C LYS A 344 1.26 4.97 32.49
N ALA A 345 1.66 4.78 33.74
CA ALA A 345 2.60 5.68 34.40
C ALA A 345 3.96 5.74 33.68
N TYR A 346 4.40 4.63 33.11
CA TYR A 346 5.63 4.58 32.32
C TYR A 346 5.48 5.26 30.95
N ILE A 347 4.33 5.14 30.28
CA ILE A 347 4.02 5.89 29.07
C ILE A 347 4.03 7.39 29.36
N ASP A 348 3.37 7.83 30.43
CA ASP A 348 3.40 9.23 30.87
C ASP A 348 4.86 9.71 31.12
N GLN A 349 5.75 8.84 31.60
CA GLN A 349 7.18 9.13 31.75
C GLN A 349 7.93 9.22 30.41
N LEU A 350 7.61 8.37 29.43
CA LEU A 350 8.18 8.47 28.07
C LEU A 350 7.79 9.82 27.44
N HIS A 351 6.52 10.20 27.52
CA HIS A 351 6.03 11.48 27.02
C HIS A 351 6.73 12.67 27.68
N GLN A 352 6.95 12.63 29.00
CA GLN A 352 7.73 13.66 29.72
C GLN A 352 9.19 13.77 29.24
N ASN A 353 9.74 12.69 28.70
CA ASN A 353 11.08 12.66 28.09
C ASN A 353 11.05 12.98 26.59
N ASN A 354 9.91 13.40 26.03
CA ASN A 354 9.69 13.60 24.59
C ASN A 354 9.95 12.33 23.75
N GLN A 355 9.57 11.17 24.30
CA GLN A 355 9.59 9.88 23.62
C GLN A 355 8.16 9.38 23.44
N HIS A 356 7.97 8.47 22.49
CA HIS A 356 6.68 7.96 22.08
C HIS A 356 6.60 6.44 22.28
N ILE A 357 5.40 5.89 22.26
CA ILE A 357 5.16 4.45 22.32
C ILE A 357 4.19 4.00 21.22
N VAL A 358 4.49 2.85 20.60
CA VAL A 358 3.65 2.19 19.60
C VAL A 358 3.41 0.74 20.02
N MET A 359 2.20 0.25 19.84
CA MET A 359 1.84 -1.13 20.19
C MET A 359 1.11 -1.80 19.03
N ILE A 360 1.31 -3.11 18.91
CA ILE A 360 0.69 -3.95 17.88
C ILE A 360 -0.79 -4.20 18.17
N ILE A 361 -1.63 -4.30 17.15
CA ILE A 361 -3.01 -4.78 17.22
C ILE A 361 -3.22 -5.70 16.01
N ASP A 362 -3.81 -6.87 16.23
CA ASP A 362 -4.17 -7.79 15.16
C ASP A 362 -5.65 -7.62 14.78
N PRO A 363 -6.08 -8.08 13.59
CA PRO A 363 -7.50 -8.08 13.23
C PRO A 363 -8.27 -9.25 13.88
N GLY A 364 -7.59 -10.32 14.29
CA GLY A 364 -8.21 -11.55 14.76
C GLY A 364 -8.72 -11.47 16.19
N ILE A 365 -10.03 -11.23 16.38
CA ILE A 365 -10.63 -11.10 17.71
C ILE A 365 -10.89 -12.48 18.32
N LYS A 366 -10.27 -12.75 19.47
CA LYS A 366 -10.45 -14.01 20.22
C LYS A 366 -11.94 -14.34 20.44
N VAL A 367 -12.32 -15.54 20.04
CA VAL A 367 -13.64 -16.12 20.30
C VAL A 367 -13.70 -16.58 21.76
N GLU A 368 -14.36 -15.80 22.61
CA GLU A 368 -14.51 -16.08 24.05
C GLU A 368 -15.76 -15.36 24.59
N GLU A 369 -16.71 -16.09 25.17
CA GLU A 369 -17.90 -15.49 25.78
C GLU A 369 -17.51 -14.67 27.01
N GLY A 370 -18.06 -13.45 27.14
CA GLY A 370 -17.71 -12.53 28.22
C GLY A 370 -16.51 -11.64 27.91
N TYR A 371 -15.81 -11.88 26.80
CA TYR A 371 -14.75 -11.00 26.32
C TYR A 371 -15.37 -9.89 25.46
N ARG A 372 -15.26 -8.65 25.97
CA ARG A 372 -15.99 -7.49 25.45
C ARG A 372 -15.82 -7.26 23.95
N ALA A 373 -14.59 -7.37 23.42
CA ALA A 373 -14.35 -7.12 22.00
C ALA A 373 -15.12 -8.12 21.12
N TYR A 374 -15.17 -9.38 21.53
CA TYR A 374 -15.95 -10.40 20.84
C TYR A 374 -17.46 -10.21 21.03
N ASP A 375 -17.93 -10.05 22.26
CA ASP A 375 -19.36 -9.93 22.57
C ASP A 375 -20.02 -8.73 21.87
N GLU A 376 -19.35 -7.56 21.87
CA GLU A 376 -19.86 -6.37 21.17
C GLU A 376 -19.82 -6.55 19.65
N GLY A 377 -18.81 -7.26 19.14
CA GLY A 377 -18.72 -7.61 17.73
C GLY A 377 -19.86 -8.52 17.28
N ILE A 378 -20.18 -9.55 18.06
CA ILE A 378 -21.34 -10.44 17.83
C ILE A 378 -22.65 -9.65 17.88
N LYS A 379 -22.82 -8.80 18.89
CA LYS A 379 -24.02 -7.99 19.07
C LYS A 379 -24.29 -7.04 17.89
N ARG A 380 -23.23 -6.50 17.27
CA ARG A 380 -23.31 -5.63 16.08
C ARG A 380 -23.28 -6.40 14.76
N GLY A 381 -22.92 -7.68 14.79
CA GLY A 381 -22.81 -8.54 13.62
C GLY A 381 -21.70 -8.08 12.66
N VAL A 382 -20.57 -7.61 13.19
CA VAL A 382 -19.46 -7.00 12.42
C VAL A 382 -18.39 -8.00 11.96
N PHE A 383 -18.54 -9.29 12.23
CA PHE A 383 -17.58 -10.30 11.78
C PHE A 383 -17.95 -10.87 10.41
N CYS A 384 -16.93 -11.26 9.64
CA CYS A 384 -17.07 -12.02 8.41
C CYS A 384 -17.89 -13.29 8.65
N ARG A 385 -18.59 -13.74 7.61
CA ARG A 385 -19.54 -14.85 7.70
C ARG A 385 -19.13 -15.98 6.77
N LEU A 386 -19.61 -17.19 7.08
CA LEU A 386 -19.46 -18.35 6.22
C LEU A 386 -20.78 -19.12 6.17
N ARG A 387 -21.14 -19.66 4.99
CA ARG A 387 -22.30 -20.55 4.85
C ARG A 387 -21.89 -21.97 5.17
N LYS A 388 -22.50 -22.55 6.19
CA LYS A 388 -22.23 -23.93 6.62
C LYS A 388 -23.42 -24.80 6.30
N LYS A 389 -23.17 -26.00 5.78
CA LYS A 389 -24.19 -27.04 5.67
C LYS A 389 -24.35 -27.71 7.03
N VAL A 390 -25.55 -27.67 7.57
CA VAL A 390 -25.88 -28.29 8.85
C VAL A 390 -27.05 -29.25 8.65
N SER A 391 -27.07 -30.35 9.40
CA SER A 391 -28.18 -31.30 9.34
C SER A 391 -29.50 -30.62 9.74
N ASP A 392 -30.54 -30.86 8.95
CA ASP A 392 -31.90 -30.39 9.24
C ASP A 392 -32.61 -31.22 10.35
N GLY A 393 -31.92 -32.22 10.91
CA GLY A 393 -32.45 -33.15 11.91
C GLY A 393 -33.46 -34.18 11.35
N GLN A 394 -33.70 -34.18 10.05
CA GLN A 394 -34.62 -35.06 9.31
C GLN A 394 -33.90 -35.90 8.24
N GLY A 395 -32.56 -35.82 8.18
CA GLY A 395 -31.73 -36.55 7.22
C GLY A 395 -31.42 -35.77 5.94
N GLY A 396 -31.71 -34.46 5.90
CA GLY A 396 -31.26 -33.51 4.89
C GLY A 396 -30.25 -32.51 5.46
N GLU A 397 -29.76 -31.62 4.58
CA GLU A 397 -28.84 -30.54 4.92
C GLU A 397 -29.49 -29.20 4.59
N VAL A 398 -29.30 -28.21 5.45
CA VAL A 398 -29.67 -26.81 5.21
C VAL A 398 -28.44 -25.93 5.34
N GLU A 399 -28.33 -24.93 4.48
CA GLU A 399 -27.30 -23.90 4.62
C GLU A 399 -27.70 -22.91 5.72
N LYS A 400 -26.77 -22.65 6.64
CA LYS A 400 -26.91 -21.68 7.71
C LYS A 400 -25.72 -20.74 7.69
N ASP A 401 -26.02 -19.44 7.74
CA ASP A 401 -25.03 -18.40 7.93
C ASP A 401 -24.48 -18.46 9.36
N ASP A 402 -23.16 -18.53 9.49
CA ASP A 402 -22.45 -18.48 10.77
C ASP A 402 -21.30 -17.49 10.73
N VAL A 403 -20.72 -17.17 11.89
CA VAL A 403 -19.47 -16.39 11.96
C VAL A 403 -18.34 -17.24 11.38
N TYR A 404 -17.52 -16.63 10.52
CA TYR A 404 -16.28 -17.24 10.05
C TYR A 404 -15.26 -17.27 11.19
N ILE A 405 -14.70 -18.44 11.47
CA ILE A 405 -13.75 -18.64 12.57
C ILE A 405 -12.42 -19.14 11.99
N GLY A 406 -11.36 -18.36 12.14
CA GLY A 406 -9.98 -18.80 11.89
C GLY A 406 -9.23 -19.05 13.19
N ARG A 407 -7.90 -19.17 13.08
CA ARG A 407 -6.99 -19.36 14.22
C ARG A 407 -5.72 -18.54 14.04
N VAL A 408 -5.42 -17.71 15.03
CA VAL A 408 -4.20 -16.89 15.12
C VAL A 408 -3.63 -16.99 16.54
N TRP A 409 -2.82 -16.03 16.99
CA TRP A 409 -2.12 -16.03 18.28
C TRP A 409 -2.97 -16.37 19.50
N PRO A 410 -4.17 -15.77 19.73
CA PRO A 410 -4.96 -16.09 20.91
C PRO A 410 -5.73 -17.42 20.78
N GLY A 411 -5.61 -18.14 19.67
CA GLY A 411 -6.38 -19.34 19.35
C GLY A 411 -7.47 -19.05 18.33
N LYS A 412 -8.70 -19.58 18.52
CA LYS A 412 -9.85 -19.25 17.65
C LYS A 412 -10.13 -17.75 17.59
N THR A 413 -10.25 -17.21 16.39
CA THR A 413 -10.51 -15.79 16.14
C THR A 413 -11.64 -15.58 15.14
N ALA A 414 -12.44 -14.55 15.39
CA ALA A 414 -13.39 -13.99 14.44
C ALA A 414 -12.77 -12.74 13.80
N PHE A 415 -13.00 -12.57 12.50
CA PHE A 415 -12.37 -11.50 11.72
C PHE A 415 -13.38 -10.38 11.42
N PRO A 416 -13.06 -9.10 11.73
CA PRO A 416 -13.89 -7.97 11.37
C PRO A 416 -14.13 -7.91 9.86
N ASP A 417 -15.39 -7.65 9.51
CA ASP A 417 -15.82 -7.38 8.15
C ASP A 417 -15.77 -5.87 7.89
N TRP A 418 -14.75 -5.41 7.19
CA TRP A 418 -14.54 -4.00 6.93
C TRP A 418 -15.56 -3.36 5.96
N PHE A 419 -16.37 -4.17 5.28
CA PHE A 419 -17.45 -3.67 4.41
C PHE A 419 -18.75 -3.45 5.17
N ASN A 420 -18.87 -3.96 6.40
CA ASN A 420 -20.03 -3.70 7.24
C ASN A 420 -19.99 -2.25 7.77
N PRO A 421 -21.06 -1.45 7.56
CA PRO A 421 -21.09 -0.04 7.96
C PRO A 421 -20.99 0.18 9.49
N GLN A 422 -21.19 -0.86 10.31
CA GLN A 422 -21.00 -0.78 11.77
C GLN A 422 -19.57 -1.09 12.24
N THR A 423 -18.73 -1.68 11.39
CA THR A 423 -17.38 -2.10 11.77
C THR A 423 -16.50 -0.93 12.15
N GLY A 424 -16.53 0.17 11.38
CA GLY A 424 -15.76 1.37 11.72
C GLY A 424 -16.12 1.95 13.10
N ALA A 425 -17.41 1.96 13.45
CA ALA A 425 -17.87 2.43 14.76
C ALA A 425 -17.50 1.46 15.90
N TYR A 426 -17.59 0.16 15.67
CA TYR A 426 -17.11 -0.87 16.59
C TYR A 426 -15.60 -0.73 16.83
N TRP A 427 -14.82 -0.68 15.76
CA TRP A 427 -13.36 -0.59 15.81
C TRP A 427 -12.89 0.69 16.50
N SER A 428 -13.51 1.82 16.19
CA SER A 428 -13.24 3.10 16.85
C SER A 428 -13.55 3.08 18.35
N GLU A 429 -14.60 2.36 18.77
CA GLU A 429 -14.92 2.20 20.19
C GLU A 429 -13.88 1.34 20.90
N MET A 430 -13.50 0.20 20.32
CA MET A 430 -12.49 -0.69 20.92
C MET A 430 -11.12 -0.01 21.03
N ILE A 431 -10.68 0.67 19.96
CA ILE A 431 -9.45 1.47 19.98
C ILE A 431 -9.57 2.61 21.00
N GLY A 432 -10.67 3.35 21.02
CA GLY A 432 -10.84 4.48 21.94
C GLY A 432 -10.79 4.07 23.41
N ASP A 433 -11.38 2.94 23.75
CA ASP A 433 -11.34 2.37 25.11
C ASP A 433 -9.95 1.85 25.49
N PHE A 434 -9.24 1.26 24.54
CA PHE A 434 -7.85 0.86 24.73
C PHE A 434 -6.94 2.08 24.94
N LEU A 435 -7.05 3.12 24.11
CA LEU A 435 -6.28 4.35 24.22
C LEU A 435 -6.55 5.12 25.52
N THR A 436 -7.77 5.02 26.06
CA THR A 436 -8.11 5.61 27.37
C THR A 436 -7.34 4.95 28.52
N GLN A 437 -7.04 3.65 28.40
CA GLN A 437 -6.28 2.89 29.39
C GLN A 437 -4.77 2.99 29.15
N CYS A 438 -4.37 2.97 27.88
CA CYS A 438 -3.01 2.93 27.40
C CYS A 438 -2.82 4.04 26.34
N PRO A 439 -2.43 5.26 26.73
CA PRO A 439 -2.38 6.42 25.83
C PRO A 439 -1.16 6.36 24.91
N ILE A 440 -1.14 5.41 23.98
CA ILE A 440 -0.08 5.24 22.99
C ILE A 440 -0.18 6.24 21.84
N ASP A 441 0.91 6.43 21.10
CA ASP A 441 1.06 7.49 20.09
C ASP A 441 0.79 7.01 18.66
N GLY A 442 0.67 5.70 18.46
CA GLY A 442 0.29 5.11 17.17
C GLY A 442 0.09 3.60 17.25
N ILE A 443 -0.47 3.04 16.18
CA ILE A 443 -0.88 1.64 16.12
C ILE A 443 -0.10 0.94 15.00
N TRP A 444 0.45 -0.21 15.32
CA TRP A 444 0.98 -1.16 14.36
C TRP A 444 -0.09 -2.24 14.13
N ILE A 445 -0.67 -2.28 12.93
CA ILE A 445 -1.59 -3.34 12.54
C ILE A 445 -0.84 -4.44 11.78
N ASP A 446 -0.98 -5.67 12.25
CA ASP A 446 -0.28 -6.85 11.72
C ASP A 446 -1.26 -8.00 11.42
N MET A 447 -0.77 -9.10 10.85
CA MET A 447 -1.57 -10.31 10.60
C MET A 447 -2.76 -10.09 9.64
N ASN A 448 -2.74 -8.99 8.90
CA ASN A 448 -3.89 -8.44 8.19
C ASN A 448 -3.92 -8.70 6.69
N GLU A 449 -3.23 -9.74 6.23
CA GLU A 449 -3.49 -10.37 4.93
C GLU A 449 -4.76 -11.22 4.95
N PHE A 450 -5.59 -11.13 6.01
CA PHE A 450 -6.51 -12.21 6.40
C PHE A 450 -5.71 -13.47 6.79
N SER A 451 -4.62 -13.27 7.55
CA SER A 451 -3.72 -14.35 7.97
C SER A 451 -4.43 -15.32 8.90
N ASN A 452 -4.15 -16.60 8.69
CA ASN A 452 -4.78 -17.69 9.40
C ASN A 452 -3.78 -18.84 9.50
N PHE A 453 -3.58 -19.37 10.70
CA PHE A 453 -2.70 -20.53 10.91
C PHE A 453 -3.40 -21.85 10.61
N GLY A 454 -4.74 -21.83 10.49
CA GLY A 454 -5.47 -22.88 9.81
C GLY A 454 -5.75 -22.53 8.35
N ASP A 455 -5.94 -23.55 7.53
CA ASP A 455 -6.40 -23.38 6.16
C ASP A 455 -7.93 -23.25 6.22
N GLY A 456 -8.46 -22.06 5.94
CA GLY A 456 -9.91 -21.79 5.98
C GLY A 456 -10.57 -21.78 7.38
N ASP A 457 -11.82 -22.24 7.49
CA ASP A 457 -12.58 -22.22 8.75
C ASP A 457 -12.18 -23.35 9.70
N VAL A 458 -11.91 -23.00 10.96
CA VAL A 458 -11.46 -23.92 12.02
C VAL A 458 -12.46 -24.01 13.16
N SER A 459 -13.73 -23.73 12.90
CA SER A 459 -14.78 -23.75 13.93
C SER A 459 -14.95 -25.11 14.60
N TYR A 460 -14.58 -26.20 13.91
CA TYR A 460 -14.64 -27.58 14.37
C TYR A 460 -13.66 -27.92 15.50
N LEU A 461 -12.55 -27.18 15.63
CA LEU A 461 -11.57 -27.41 16.69
C LEU A 461 -12.20 -27.25 18.08
N THR A 462 -11.79 -28.00 19.08
CA THR A 462 -12.18 -27.72 20.48
C THR A 462 -11.38 -26.56 21.07
N ASP A 463 -11.86 -25.98 22.17
CA ASP A 463 -11.13 -24.89 22.85
C ASP A 463 -9.74 -25.32 23.32
N LYS A 464 -9.56 -26.60 23.65
CA LYS A 464 -8.27 -27.18 24.03
C LYS A 464 -7.32 -27.31 22.83
N GLU A 465 -7.85 -27.60 21.65
CA GLU A 465 -7.05 -27.73 20.42
C GLU A 465 -6.64 -26.37 19.86
N ALA A 466 -7.42 -25.32 20.15
CA ALA A 466 -7.20 -23.95 19.73
C ALA A 466 -6.93 -23.00 20.91
N GLU A 467 -6.10 -23.44 21.86
CA GLU A 467 -5.56 -22.58 22.91
C GLU A 467 -4.61 -21.51 22.33
N ALA A 468 -4.41 -20.43 23.11
CA ALA A 468 -3.43 -19.40 22.78
C ALA A 468 -2.04 -20.00 22.56
N MET A 469 -1.36 -19.57 21.51
CA MET A 469 -0.08 -20.10 21.06
C MET A 469 1.09 -19.55 21.88
N ILE A 470 1.12 -19.88 23.17
CA ILE A 470 2.17 -19.44 24.08
C ILE A 470 3.48 -20.14 23.71
N PRO A 471 4.51 -19.40 23.27
CA PRO A 471 5.76 -19.99 22.81
C PRO A 471 6.54 -20.63 23.96
N THR A 472 7.21 -21.74 23.69
CA THR A 472 8.27 -22.25 24.57
C THR A 472 9.61 -21.57 24.30
N ALA A 473 10.58 -21.74 25.21
CA ALA A 473 11.87 -21.04 25.16
C ALA A 473 12.72 -21.35 23.90
N ASP A 474 12.43 -22.44 23.19
CA ASP A 474 13.23 -22.91 22.05
C ASP A 474 12.48 -22.89 20.71
N GLN A 475 11.19 -22.54 20.69
CA GLN A 475 10.39 -22.55 19.45
C GLN A 475 10.58 -21.27 18.63
N THR A 476 10.64 -21.40 17.30
CA THR A 476 10.46 -20.28 16.36
C THR A 476 8.99 -20.07 16.02
N VAL A 477 8.69 -18.98 15.31
CA VAL A 477 7.36 -18.72 14.74
C VAL A 477 6.97 -19.83 13.78
N GLU A 478 7.88 -20.22 12.88
CA GLU A 478 7.63 -21.31 11.93
C GLU A 478 7.32 -22.63 12.65
N ASP A 479 8.08 -22.98 13.70
CA ASP A 479 7.83 -24.20 14.48
C ASP A 479 6.40 -24.23 15.06
N MET A 480 5.91 -23.07 15.51
CA MET A 480 4.57 -22.95 16.08
C MET A 480 3.47 -23.07 15.01
N VAL A 481 3.64 -22.42 13.86
CA VAL A 481 2.66 -22.47 12.76
C VAL A 481 2.63 -23.87 12.13
N GLU A 482 3.77 -24.50 11.88
CA GLU A 482 3.84 -25.86 11.35
C GLU A 482 3.16 -26.88 12.27
N GLY A 483 3.30 -26.71 13.59
CA GLY A 483 2.60 -27.53 14.58
C GLY A 483 1.07 -27.46 14.43
N VAL A 484 0.52 -26.27 14.21
CA VAL A 484 -0.93 -26.07 14.00
C VAL A 484 -1.40 -26.69 12.69
N THR A 485 -0.68 -26.47 11.59
CA THR A 485 -1.02 -27.05 10.28
C THR A 485 -1.02 -28.58 10.33
N ALA A 486 -0.09 -29.19 11.06
CA ALA A 486 -0.03 -30.64 11.25
C ALA A 486 -1.22 -31.19 12.06
N ASP A 487 -1.75 -30.43 13.02
CA ASP A 487 -2.92 -30.82 13.79
C ASP A 487 -4.22 -30.69 13.00
N ASN A 488 -4.36 -29.64 12.18
CA ASN A 488 -5.54 -29.47 11.32
C ASN A 488 -5.65 -30.61 10.27
N LYS A 489 -4.54 -31.03 9.67
CA LYS A 489 -4.50 -32.15 8.71
C LYS A 489 -4.93 -33.49 9.30
N LYS A 490 -4.85 -33.68 10.62
CA LYS A 490 -5.36 -34.91 11.27
C LYS A 490 -6.88 -34.96 11.23
N HIS A 491 -7.55 -33.82 11.42
CA HIS A 491 -9.02 -33.73 11.41
C HIS A 491 -9.59 -33.93 10.00
N GLU A 492 -8.96 -33.38 8.97
CA GLU A 492 -9.36 -33.63 7.57
C GLU A 492 -9.34 -35.12 7.20
N LEU A 493 -8.35 -35.87 7.70
CA LEU A 493 -8.23 -37.31 7.47
C LEU A 493 -9.25 -38.15 8.26
N GLU A 494 -9.66 -37.69 9.45
CA GLU A 494 -10.68 -38.36 10.28
C GLU A 494 -12.11 -38.12 9.75
N ASP A 495 -12.37 -36.93 9.19
CA ASP A 495 -13.63 -36.60 8.51
C ASP A 495 -13.78 -37.39 7.19
N GLU A 496 -12.69 -37.59 6.43
CA GLU A 496 -12.68 -38.47 5.25
C GLU A 496 -12.96 -39.95 5.57
N GLU A 497 -12.59 -40.45 6.77
CA GLU A 497 -12.89 -41.83 7.19
C GLU A 497 -14.33 -42.01 7.70
N THR A 498 -15.00 -40.93 8.12
CA THR A 498 -16.38 -40.97 8.64
C THR A 498 -17.46 -40.67 7.59
N GLU A 499 -17.14 -39.90 6.55
CA GLU A 499 -18.03 -39.68 5.40
C GLU A 499 -17.80 -40.70 4.28
N GLY A 500 -18.45 -41.86 4.39
CA GLY A 500 -18.50 -42.87 3.33
C GLY A 500 -19.28 -42.41 2.09
N LEU A 501 -18.73 -41.54 1.26
CA LEU A 501 -19.22 -41.22 -0.08
C LEU A 501 -18.08 -40.94 -1.07
N LYS A 502 -18.17 -41.62 -2.22
CA LYS A 502 -17.19 -41.66 -3.31
C LYS A 502 -17.05 -40.27 -3.99
N SER A 503 -16.18 -39.43 -3.46
CA SER A 503 -15.50 -38.36 -4.18
C SER A 503 -14.03 -38.77 -4.40
N SER A 504 -13.43 -38.33 -5.49
CA SER A 504 -12.25 -38.97 -6.11
C SER A 504 -11.03 -39.06 -5.19
N LYS A 505 -10.41 -40.24 -5.16
CA LYS A 505 -9.06 -40.54 -4.66
C LYS A 505 -8.12 -39.32 -4.77
N HIS A 506 -7.73 -38.76 -3.63
CA HIS A 506 -6.41 -38.14 -3.48
C HIS A 506 -5.36 -39.20 -3.82
N ARG A 507 -4.98 -39.23 -5.10
CA ARG A 507 -3.91 -40.10 -5.56
C ARG A 507 -2.62 -39.51 -5.00
N LYS A 508 -1.91 -40.32 -4.21
CA LYS A 508 -0.50 -40.14 -3.88
C LYS A 508 0.22 -39.35 -4.97
N THR A 509 0.99 -38.38 -4.56
CA THR A 509 2.10 -37.78 -5.29
C THR A 509 2.83 -38.86 -6.10
N ASP A 510 2.41 -39.02 -7.36
CA ASP A 510 3.25 -39.69 -8.35
C ASP A 510 4.40 -38.69 -8.56
N GLU A 511 5.62 -39.09 -8.19
CA GLU A 511 6.86 -38.35 -8.45
C GLU A 511 6.85 -37.87 -9.90
N ILE A 512 6.59 -36.57 -10.10
CA ILE A 512 6.83 -35.93 -11.39
C ILE A 512 8.32 -35.66 -11.43
N ASP A 513 9.02 -36.41 -12.28
CA ASP A 513 10.40 -36.17 -12.65
C ASP A 513 10.60 -34.67 -12.93
N VAL A 514 11.41 -34.02 -12.09
CA VAL A 514 11.65 -32.55 -12.04
C VAL A 514 12.44 -32.05 -13.27
N ALA A 515 12.49 -32.82 -14.36
CA ALA A 515 13.34 -32.55 -15.50
C ALA A 515 12.61 -32.00 -16.75
N GLU A 516 11.26 -32.02 -16.84
CA GLU A 516 10.56 -31.69 -18.10
C GLU A 516 9.44 -30.63 -18.04
N THR A 517 9.19 -29.96 -16.92
CA THR A 517 8.15 -28.91 -16.84
C THR A 517 8.71 -27.49 -17.06
N LYS A 518 9.21 -27.24 -18.27
CA LYS A 518 9.14 -25.89 -18.86
C LYS A 518 7.99 -25.92 -19.87
N THR A 519 6.97 -25.07 -19.71
CA THR A 519 5.83 -24.81 -20.64
C THR A 519 4.46 -25.49 -20.43
N LYS A 520 3.96 -25.67 -19.20
CA LYS A 520 2.50 -25.92 -19.01
C LYS A 520 1.81 -24.72 -18.34
N THR A 521 0.97 -24.05 -19.11
CA THR A 521 0.00 -23.03 -18.69
C THR A 521 -0.91 -23.61 -17.61
N GLY A 522 -1.07 -22.93 -16.46
CA GLY A 522 -1.89 -23.35 -15.31
C GLY A 522 -3.41 -23.42 -15.54
N ILE A 523 -3.82 -23.78 -16.75
CA ILE A 523 -5.20 -24.05 -17.15
C ILE A 523 -5.36 -25.56 -17.13
N ASP A 524 -6.22 -26.08 -16.25
CA ASP A 524 -6.62 -27.48 -16.31
C ASP A 524 -7.47 -27.71 -17.58
N GLU A 525 -7.05 -28.63 -18.44
CA GLU A 525 -7.95 -29.15 -19.49
C GLU A 525 -9.22 -29.70 -18.82
N GLU A 526 -10.41 -29.37 -19.34
CA GLU A 526 -11.69 -29.90 -18.86
C GLU A 526 -11.64 -31.44 -18.85
N LYS A 527 -11.27 -32.01 -17.70
CA LYS A 527 -11.33 -33.45 -17.44
C LYS A 527 -12.68 -33.74 -16.80
N GLU A 528 -13.40 -34.73 -17.33
CA GLU A 528 -14.65 -35.20 -16.74
C GLU A 528 -14.45 -35.51 -15.24
N GLY A 529 -15.14 -34.78 -14.38
CA GLY A 529 -15.14 -34.97 -12.91
C GLY A 529 -14.53 -33.84 -12.07
N ILE A 530 -13.96 -32.78 -12.64
CA ILE A 530 -13.49 -31.60 -11.87
C ILE A 530 -14.67 -30.66 -11.57
N VAL A 531 -14.87 -30.31 -10.29
CA VAL A 531 -15.81 -29.28 -9.85
C VAL A 531 -15.04 -27.98 -9.66
N TYR A 532 -15.31 -26.99 -10.50
CA TYR A 532 -14.76 -25.64 -10.34
C TYR A 532 -15.56 -24.87 -9.28
N SER A 533 -14.84 -24.15 -8.42
CA SER A 533 -15.40 -23.31 -7.36
C SER A 533 -14.44 -22.16 -7.05
N VAL A 534 -14.74 -21.35 -6.05
CA VAL A 534 -13.80 -20.31 -5.55
C VAL A 534 -12.60 -20.93 -4.81
N HIS A 535 -12.76 -22.13 -4.24
CA HIS A 535 -11.68 -22.91 -3.62
C HIS A 535 -10.80 -23.62 -4.66
N ASN A 536 -11.37 -23.93 -5.81
CA ASN A 536 -10.67 -24.57 -6.93
C ASN A 536 -11.00 -23.87 -8.25
N PRO A 537 -10.45 -22.66 -8.48
CA PRO A 537 -10.72 -21.91 -9.69
C PRO A 537 -10.14 -22.60 -10.93
N PRO A 538 -10.70 -22.38 -12.13
CA PRO A 538 -10.21 -22.98 -13.37
C PRO A 538 -8.79 -22.57 -13.75
N TYR A 539 -8.33 -21.43 -13.23
CA TYR A 539 -6.93 -21.01 -13.28
C TYR A 539 -6.40 -20.87 -11.86
N ARG A 540 -5.41 -21.69 -11.52
CA ARG A 540 -4.70 -21.62 -10.24
C ARG A 540 -3.50 -20.69 -10.42
N ILE A 541 -3.54 -19.54 -9.75
CA ILE A 541 -2.40 -18.62 -9.69
C ILE A 541 -1.19 -19.33 -9.08
N ASN A 542 0.02 -18.80 -9.27
CA ASN A 542 1.24 -19.35 -8.69
C ASN A 542 1.38 -18.99 -7.19
N HIS A 543 0.35 -19.28 -6.41
CA HIS A 543 0.30 -19.03 -4.96
C HIS A 543 1.38 -19.86 -4.24
N ALA A 544 2.13 -19.20 -3.36
CA ALA A 544 3.30 -19.74 -2.66
C ALA A 544 4.37 -20.37 -3.59
N GLY A 545 4.42 -19.95 -4.86
CA GLY A 545 5.36 -20.48 -5.85
C GLY A 545 5.12 -21.94 -6.27
N THR A 546 4.07 -22.57 -5.76
CA THR A 546 3.78 -24.00 -5.96
C THR A 546 2.31 -24.30 -6.27
N HIS A 547 1.51 -23.26 -6.55
CA HIS A 547 0.07 -23.35 -6.80
C HIS A 547 -0.71 -23.93 -5.60
N GLU A 548 -0.33 -23.52 -4.39
CA GLU A 548 -1.10 -23.84 -3.17
C GLU A 548 -2.56 -23.34 -3.27
N PRO A 549 -3.51 -23.97 -2.56
CA PRO A 549 -4.87 -23.46 -2.41
C PRO A 549 -4.90 -22.00 -1.93
N LEU A 550 -5.95 -21.25 -2.28
CA LEU A 550 -6.04 -19.82 -1.96
C LEU A 550 -6.22 -19.53 -0.46
N ASP A 551 -6.68 -20.51 0.30
CA ASP A 551 -6.79 -20.51 1.77
C ASP A 551 -5.51 -20.97 2.48
N ALA A 552 -4.45 -21.35 1.75
CA ALA A 552 -3.19 -21.73 2.37
C ALA A 552 -2.59 -20.56 3.16
N ARG A 553 -2.48 -20.71 4.49
CA ARG A 553 -2.12 -19.63 5.42
C ARG A 553 -3.03 -18.39 5.33
N SER A 554 -4.28 -18.61 4.98
CA SER A 554 -5.26 -17.54 4.81
C SER A 554 -6.67 -18.00 5.15
N GLY A 555 -7.63 -17.09 5.12
CA GLY A 555 -9.02 -17.44 5.34
C GLY A 555 -9.71 -18.01 4.10
N ALA A 556 -10.91 -18.54 4.32
CA ALA A 556 -11.66 -19.25 3.29
C ALA A 556 -12.10 -18.31 2.15
N PRO A 557 -11.82 -18.62 0.87
CA PRO A 557 -12.23 -17.80 -0.28
C PRO A 557 -13.75 -17.55 -0.41
N ASP A 558 -14.59 -18.42 0.17
CA ASP A 558 -16.04 -18.29 0.21
C ASP A 558 -16.58 -17.65 1.50
N ALA A 559 -15.70 -17.24 2.43
CA ALA A 559 -16.09 -16.32 3.48
C ALA A 559 -16.62 -15.04 2.83
N TYR A 560 -17.70 -14.49 3.39
CA TYR A 560 -18.40 -13.37 2.78
C TYR A 560 -18.64 -12.23 3.76
N HIS A 561 -18.70 -11.06 3.16
CA HIS A 561 -18.85 -9.76 3.79
C HIS A 561 -20.26 -9.24 3.64
N HIS A 562 -20.55 -8.18 4.39
CA HIS A 562 -21.74 -7.37 4.23
C HIS A 562 -21.90 -6.92 2.78
N GLY A 563 -23.12 -7.06 2.25
CA GLY A 563 -23.41 -6.80 0.84
C GLY A 563 -23.13 -7.97 -0.11
N GLY A 564 -22.56 -9.08 0.39
CA GLY A 564 -22.41 -10.34 -0.35
C GLY A 564 -21.12 -10.46 -1.17
N ALA A 565 -20.15 -9.54 -0.99
CA ALA A 565 -18.80 -9.74 -1.51
C ALA A 565 -18.15 -10.95 -0.81
N ILE A 566 -17.36 -11.72 -1.54
CA ILE A 566 -16.64 -12.89 -1.02
C ILE A 566 -15.14 -12.61 -0.98
N GLU A 567 -14.43 -13.23 -0.03
CA GLU A 567 -12.99 -13.04 0.14
C GLU A 567 -12.22 -13.34 -1.16
N TYR A 568 -12.65 -14.30 -1.98
CA TYR A 568 -12.07 -14.54 -3.32
C TYR A 568 -11.88 -13.26 -4.17
N ASP A 569 -12.81 -12.30 -4.09
CA ASP A 569 -12.76 -11.04 -4.84
C ASP A 569 -12.05 -9.90 -4.08
N VAL A 570 -12.13 -9.92 -2.74
CA VAL A 570 -11.74 -8.78 -1.90
C VAL A 570 -10.57 -9.06 -0.95
N HIS A 571 -9.98 -10.25 -0.99
CA HIS A 571 -8.86 -10.69 -0.15
C HIS A 571 -7.73 -9.66 -0.09
N ASN A 572 -7.30 -9.19 -1.26
CA ASN A 572 -6.24 -8.19 -1.39
C ASN A 572 -6.62 -6.81 -0.80
N LEU A 573 -7.89 -6.57 -0.45
CA LEU A 573 -8.38 -5.34 0.16
C LEU A 573 -8.45 -5.41 1.69
N TYR A 574 -8.33 -6.60 2.31
CA TYR A 574 -8.60 -6.78 3.74
C TYR A 574 -7.78 -5.81 4.62
N GLY A 575 -6.44 -5.88 4.52
CA GLY A 575 -5.55 -4.98 5.26
C GLY A 575 -5.65 -3.50 4.84
N HIS A 576 -5.98 -3.22 3.57
CA HIS A 576 -6.22 -1.84 3.12
C HIS A 576 -7.42 -1.21 3.85
N MET A 577 -8.49 -1.96 4.01
CA MET A 577 -9.71 -1.51 4.67
C MET A 577 -9.53 -1.37 6.19
N GLU A 578 -8.71 -2.24 6.80
CA GLU A 578 -8.28 -2.07 8.19
C GLU A 578 -7.45 -0.79 8.38
N CYS A 579 -6.47 -0.52 7.50
CA CYS A 579 -5.65 0.71 7.57
C CYS A 579 -6.53 1.95 7.63
N LYS A 580 -7.53 2.02 6.74
CA LYS A 580 -8.48 3.13 6.71
C LYS A 580 -9.29 3.21 8.01
N SER A 581 -9.83 2.08 8.48
CA SER A 581 -10.65 2.03 9.70
C SER A 581 -9.86 2.43 10.95
N THR A 582 -8.62 1.97 11.08
CA THR A 582 -7.71 2.33 12.18
C THR A 582 -7.29 3.81 12.10
N PHE A 583 -7.02 4.32 10.89
CA PHE A 583 -6.73 5.74 10.69
C PHE A 583 -7.89 6.64 11.12
N GLU A 584 -9.12 6.30 10.70
CA GLU A 584 -10.34 7.02 11.07
C GLU A 584 -10.64 6.93 12.57
N ALA A 585 -10.36 5.79 13.21
CA ALA A 585 -10.48 5.61 14.66
C ALA A 585 -9.52 6.53 15.43
N LEU A 586 -8.24 6.55 15.06
CA LEU A 586 -7.24 7.44 15.67
C LEU A 586 -7.60 8.91 15.47
N LYS A 587 -8.05 9.28 14.27
CA LYS A 587 -8.50 10.64 13.96
C LYS A 587 -9.72 11.04 14.78
N SER A 588 -10.65 10.12 15.00
CA SER A 588 -11.82 10.35 15.85
C SER A 588 -11.45 10.51 17.33
N HIS A 589 -10.45 9.77 17.81
CA HIS A 589 -9.98 9.83 19.19
C HIS A 589 -9.16 11.10 19.48
N PHE A 590 -8.14 11.40 18.66
CA PHE A 590 -7.23 12.53 18.87
C PHE A 590 -7.71 13.85 18.26
N GLY A 591 -8.70 13.79 17.35
CA GLY A 591 -9.30 14.94 16.67
C GLY A 591 -8.71 15.24 15.30
N GLU A 592 -9.46 16.00 14.50
CA GLU A 592 -9.19 16.29 13.07
C GLU A 592 -7.83 16.92 12.76
N LYS A 593 -7.21 17.61 13.74
CA LYS A 593 -5.91 18.27 13.57
C LYS A 593 -4.73 17.34 13.85
N HIS A 594 -4.95 16.21 14.49
CA HIS A 594 -3.92 15.22 14.74
C HIS A 594 -3.61 14.46 13.45
N LYS A 595 -2.33 14.14 13.19
CA LYS A 595 -1.90 13.26 12.09
C LYS A 595 -1.80 11.82 12.62
N PRO A 596 -2.73 10.91 12.33
CA PRO A 596 -2.63 9.55 12.84
C PRO A 596 -1.35 8.83 12.36
N TYR A 597 -0.79 7.97 13.21
CA TYR A 597 0.29 7.06 12.84
C TYR A 597 -0.22 5.61 12.83
N VAL A 598 -0.26 5.03 11.63
CA VAL A 598 -0.57 3.62 11.39
C VAL A 598 0.56 2.99 10.59
N LEU A 599 1.08 1.86 11.07
CA LEU A 599 2.02 1.01 10.33
C LEU A 599 1.33 -0.32 10.01
N THR A 600 1.31 -0.73 8.74
CA THR A 600 0.61 -1.96 8.29
C THR A 600 1.53 -2.99 7.66
N ARG A 601 1.16 -4.27 7.75
CA ARG A 601 1.78 -5.35 6.96
C ARG A 601 1.14 -5.44 5.59
N SER A 602 -0.14 -5.77 5.50
CA SER A 602 -0.85 -5.90 4.25
C SER A 602 -1.15 -4.54 3.62
N SER A 603 -1.12 -4.48 2.28
CA SER A 603 -1.38 -3.23 1.55
C SER A 603 -1.91 -3.50 0.15
N PHE A 604 -2.79 -2.61 -0.30
CA PHE A 604 -3.29 -2.52 -1.67
C PHE A 604 -3.04 -1.13 -2.25
N ILE A 605 -3.45 -0.93 -3.50
CA ILE A 605 -3.49 0.38 -4.18
C ILE A 605 -4.13 1.44 -3.26
N GLY A 606 -3.46 2.59 -3.11
CA GLY A 606 -3.96 3.73 -2.33
C GLY A 606 -3.79 3.63 -0.80
N THR A 607 -3.23 2.53 -0.27
CA THR A 607 -3.02 2.34 1.19
C THR A 607 -2.17 3.44 1.83
N GLY A 608 -1.24 4.05 1.08
CA GLY A 608 -0.39 5.12 1.58
C GLY A 608 -1.13 6.37 2.06
N GLN A 609 -2.41 6.54 1.73
CA GLN A 609 -3.27 7.60 2.27
C GLN A 609 -3.54 7.46 3.77
N TRP A 610 -3.35 6.25 4.31
CA TRP A 610 -3.78 5.90 5.67
C TRP A 610 -2.65 5.35 6.52
N ALA A 611 -1.69 4.64 5.90
CA ALA A 611 -0.65 3.94 6.65
C ALA A 611 0.71 3.97 5.95
N GLY A 612 1.76 3.92 6.77
CA GLY A 612 3.07 3.46 6.35
C GLY A 612 3.17 1.93 6.39
N LYS A 613 4.26 1.37 5.89
CA LYS A 613 4.47 -0.09 5.83
C LYS A 613 5.88 -0.48 6.27
N TRP A 614 6.09 -1.71 6.75
CA TRP A 614 7.42 -2.33 6.80
C TRP A 614 7.50 -3.52 5.83
N THR A 615 8.71 -3.98 5.52
CA THR A 615 8.90 -5.06 4.53
C THR A 615 8.47 -6.44 5.01
N GLY A 616 8.01 -6.59 6.25
CA GLY A 616 7.71 -7.88 6.88
C GLY A 616 8.94 -8.57 7.46
N ASP A 617 8.79 -9.87 7.68
CA ASP A 617 9.63 -10.74 8.51
C ASP A 617 10.92 -11.16 7.79
N ASN A 618 11.75 -10.16 7.52
CA ASN A 618 13.02 -10.33 6.84
C ASN A 618 14.02 -11.16 7.66
N TRP A 619 15.03 -11.72 6.99
CA TRP A 619 16.02 -12.58 7.63
C TRP A 619 17.27 -11.79 8.03
N SER A 620 17.93 -12.21 9.10
CA SER A 620 19.25 -11.73 9.54
C SER A 620 20.36 -12.20 8.59
N THR A 621 20.31 -11.75 7.32
CA THR A 621 21.22 -12.13 6.24
C THR A 621 21.68 -10.94 5.40
N TRP A 622 22.83 -11.09 4.75
CA TRP A 622 23.34 -10.10 3.78
C TRP A 622 22.45 -9.96 2.54
N GLU A 623 21.74 -11.03 2.17
CA GLU A 623 20.76 -10.99 1.09
C GLU A 623 19.61 -10.07 1.49
N SER A 624 18.93 -10.31 2.61
CA SER A 624 17.85 -9.43 3.09
C SER A 624 18.28 -7.96 3.28
N LEU A 625 19.52 -7.70 3.71
CA LEU A 625 20.09 -6.35 3.74
C LEU A 625 20.15 -5.72 2.34
N ALA A 626 20.63 -6.47 1.34
CA ALA A 626 20.72 -5.98 -0.03
C ALA A 626 19.34 -5.81 -0.68
N GLU A 627 18.38 -6.65 -0.30
CA GLU A 627 17.02 -6.72 -0.81
C GLU A 627 16.09 -5.65 -0.24
N SER A 628 16.40 -5.10 0.94
CA SER A 628 15.64 -3.97 1.51
C SER A 628 15.59 -2.77 0.56
N ILE A 629 16.65 -2.52 -0.21
CA ILE A 629 16.76 -1.40 -1.14
C ILE A 629 15.70 -1.48 -2.25
N PRO A 630 15.68 -2.51 -3.12
CA PRO A 630 14.65 -2.62 -4.15
C PRO A 630 13.23 -2.72 -3.58
N SER A 631 13.04 -3.32 -2.39
CA SER A 631 11.73 -3.36 -1.73
C SER A 631 11.22 -1.97 -1.37
N MET A 632 12.05 -1.13 -0.73
CA MET A 632 11.68 0.26 -0.42
C MET A 632 11.44 1.08 -1.68
N LEU A 633 12.25 0.91 -2.72
CA LEU A 633 12.11 1.63 -3.99
C LEU A 633 10.79 1.28 -4.70
N SER A 634 10.38 0.02 -4.65
CA SER A 634 9.09 -0.41 -5.20
C SER A 634 7.92 0.21 -4.43
N MET A 635 8.02 0.33 -3.11
CA MET A 635 6.98 0.99 -2.30
C MET A 635 6.86 2.50 -2.59
N GLN A 636 7.94 3.17 -3.04
CA GLN A 636 7.82 4.54 -3.55
C GLN A 636 6.91 4.61 -4.77
N LEU A 637 7.05 3.67 -5.72
CA LEU A 637 6.19 3.55 -6.90
C LEU A 637 4.72 3.29 -6.49
N PHE A 638 4.51 2.44 -5.49
CA PHE A 638 3.17 2.06 -5.02
C PHE A 638 2.47 3.17 -4.22
N GLY A 639 3.14 4.29 -3.97
CA GLY A 639 2.57 5.40 -3.20
C GLY A 639 2.62 5.18 -1.70
N ILE A 640 3.58 4.40 -1.19
CA ILE A 640 3.78 4.15 0.25
C ILE A 640 5.22 4.54 0.60
N PRO A 641 5.52 5.85 0.66
CA PRO A 641 6.89 6.33 0.81
C PRO A 641 7.46 6.12 2.22
N TYR A 642 6.61 5.98 3.24
CA TYR A 642 7.00 5.65 4.61
C TYR A 642 7.17 4.14 4.72
N ILE A 643 8.38 3.68 4.40
CA ILE A 643 8.76 2.27 4.30
C ILE A 643 10.13 2.02 4.90
N GLY A 644 10.33 0.82 5.47
CA GLY A 644 11.61 0.37 6.01
C GLY A 644 11.61 -1.15 6.24
N ALA A 645 12.80 -1.72 6.39
CA ALA A 645 12.97 -3.12 6.79
C ALA A 645 13.43 -3.19 8.25
N ASP A 646 13.15 -4.30 8.93
CA ASP A 646 13.60 -4.50 10.30
C ASP A 646 15.12 -4.60 10.37
N VAL A 647 15.73 -3.68 11.11
CA VAL A 647 17.18 -3.52 11.18
C VAL A 647 17.80 -4.65 11.96
N GLY A 648 18.72 -5.37 11.32
CA GLY A 648 19.35 -6.57 11.86
C GLY A 648 18.79 -7.86 11.33
N GLY A 649 17.55 -7.81 10.80
CA GLY A 649 16.71 -8.96 10.46
C GLY A 649 15.79 -9.34 11.60
N PHE A 650 14.55 -9.73 11.28
CA PHE A 650 13.59 -10.26 12.23
C PHE A 650 13.88 -11.73 12.54
N ASN A 651 14.09 -12.54 11.51
CA ASN A 651 14.30 -13.98 11.62
C ASN A 651 15.79 -14.34 11.77
N ARG A 652 16.08 -15.29 12.69
CA ARG A 652 17.41 -15.79 13.07
C ARG A 652 18.32 -14.75 13.75
N ASN A 653 19.36 -15.25 14.40
CA ASN A 653 20.38 -14.42 15.02
C ASN A 653 21.17 -13.61 14.00
N THR A 654 21.30 -12.31 14.27
CA THR A 654 22.18 -11.41 13.52
C THR A 654 23.65 -11.57 13.93
N ALA A 655 24.54 -10.90 13.20
CA ALA A 655 25.97 -10.84 13.49
C ALA A 655 26.45 -9.38 13.58
N GLU A 656 27.48 -9.12 14.37
CA GLU A 656 28.01 -7.77 14.62
C GLU A 656 28.33 -7.00 13.33
N GLU A 657 29.00 -7.64 12.35
CA GLU A 657 29.31 -7.00 11.06
C GLU A 657 28.05 -6.66 10.26
N LEU A 658 27.07 -7.57 10.23
CA LEU A 658 25.81 -7.34 9.53
C LEU A 658 25.04 -6.19 10.19
N MET A 659 24.99 -6.16 11.52
CA MET A 659 24.37 -5.08 12.30
C MET A 659 25.01 -3.73 12.05
N ILE A 660 26.33 -3.67 11.94
CA ILE A 660 27.04 -2.45 11.55
C ILE A 660 26.54 -1.95 10.19
N ARG A 661 26.59 -2.79 9.15
CA ARG A 661 26.21 -2.39 7.78
C ARG A 661 24.73 -2.08 7.65
N TRP A 662 23.88 -2.78 8.39
CA TRP A 662 22.45 -2.50 8.42
C TRP A 662 22.14 -1.20 9.15
N THR A 663 22.82 -0.91 10.26
CA THR A 663 22.69 0.36 11.00
C THR A 663 23.10 1.55 10.14
N GLU A 664 24.21 1.42 9.39
CA GLU A 664 24.65 2.42 8.42
C GLU A 664 23.57 2.72 7.38
N LEU A 665 23.05 1.68 6.73
CA LEU A 665 22.04 1.80 5.67
C LEU A 665 20.70 2.31 6.21
N ALA A 666 20.24 1.78 7.35
CA ALA A 666 18.92 2.06 7.91
C ALA A 666 18.75 3.50 8.41
N ALA A 667 19.85 4.19 8.73
CA ALA A 667 19.83 5.63 8.97
C ALA A 667 19.20 6.42 7.80
N PHE A 668 19.19 5.83 6.60
CA PHE A 668 18.62 6.37 5.37
C PHE A 668 17.35 5.65 4.90
N TYR A 669 16.67 4.89 5.78
CA TYR A 669 15.33 4.38 5.53
C TYR A 669 14.28 5.44 5.89
N PRO A 670 13.20 5.62 5.12
CA PRO A 670 12.09 6.49 5.50
C PRO A 670 11.52 6.12 6.88
N PHE A 671 11.34 4.81 7.13
CA PHE A 671 11.02 4.24 8.44
C PHE A 671 12.22 3.46 9.01
N LEU A 672 12.67 3.79 10.22
CA LEU A 672 13.81 3.16 10.87
C LEU A 672 13.37 2.49 12.18
N ARG A 673 13.21 1.16 12.13
CA ARG A 673 12.93 0.32 13.30
C ARG A 673 13.92 -0.83 13.39
N ASN A 674 14.59 -0.96 14.55
CA ASN A 674 15.19 -2.23 14.94
C ASN A 674 14.08 -3.09 15.56
N HIS A 675 13.82 -4.24 14.97
CA HIS A 675 12.86 -5.22 15.46
C HIS A 675 13.46 -6.61 15.30
N ASN A 676 13.05 -7.54 16.15
CA ASN A 676 13.67 -8.84 16.29
C ASN A 676 12.60 -9.87 16.66
N GLY A 677 12.75 -11.08 16.13
CA GLY A 677 11.93 -12.22 16.47
C GLY A 677 12.18 -12.74 17.88
N LEU A 678 11.22 -13.54 18.34
CA LEU A 678 11.28 -14.25 19.60
C LEU A 678 12.49 -15.21 19.64
N ASN A 679 13.07 -15.39 20.83
CA ASN A 679 14.20 -16.30 21.10
C ASN A 679 15.53 -16.00 20.37
N ASN A 680 15.59 -14.98 19.50
CA ASN A 680 16.84 -14.48 18.95
C ASN A 680 17.66 -13.70 20.00
N ILE A 681 18.98 -13.66 19.80
CA ILE A 681 19.89 -12.88 20.65
C ILE A 681 19.49 -11.38 20.71
N PRO A 682 19.80 -10.69 21.81
CA PRO A 682 19.78 -9.22 21.87
C PRO A 682 20.46 -8.59 20.66
N GLN A 683 19.79 -7.64 19.99
CA GLN A 683 20.31 -6.95 18.81
C GLN A 683 20.07 -5.44 18.83
N GLU A 684 19.75 -4.89 19.99
CA GLU A 684 19.66 -3.45 20.18
C GLU A 684 21.06 -2.84 19.89
N PRO A 685 21.18 -1.63 19.31
CA PRO A 685 22.47 -1.11 18.84
C PRO A 685 23.56 -0.96 19.94
N TYR A 686 23.16 -0.92 21.21
CA TYR A 686 24.07 -0.86 22.35
C TYR A 686 24.65 -2.22 22.79
N GLN A 687 24.24 -3.33 22.17
CA GLN A 687 24.75 -4.68 22.50
C GLN A 687 26.22 -4.88 22.10
N TRP A 688 26.67 -4.18 21.05
CA TRP A 688 28.07 -4.17 20.61
C TRP A 688 28.63 -2.74 20.61
N ASN A 689 29.85 -2.57 21.13
CA ASN A 689 30.53 -1.26 21.13
C ASN A 689 30.76 -0.73 19.70
N SER A 690 31.05 -1.62 18.75
CA SER A 690 31.25 -1.27 17.33
C SER A 690 29.95 -0.73 16.71
N VAL A 691 28.82 -1.43 16.91
CA VAL A 691 27.49 -1.00 16.46
C VAL A 691 27.07 0.30 17.15
N THR A 692 27.39 0.47 18.44
CA THR A 692 27.12 1.70 19.20
C THR A 692 27.79 2.91 18.56
N VAL A 693 29.07 2.80 18.17
CA VAL A 693 29.81 3.89 17.51
C VAL A 693 29.14 4.29 16.19
N VAL A 694 28.73 3.29 15.41
CA VAL A 694 28.06 3.48 14.11
C VAL A 694 26.66 4.08 14.28
N ALA A 695 25.86 3.56 15.21
CA ALA A 695 24.53 4.07 15.54
C ALA A 695 24.60 5.54 15.99
N LYS A 696 25.53 5.88 16.89
CA LYS A 696 25.75 7.26 17.34
C LYS A 696 26.12 8.20 16.19
N LYS A 697 26.91 7.73 15.22
CA LYS A 697 27.31 8.53 14.05
C LYS A 697 26.13 8.74 13.11
N TYR A 698 25.49 7.67 12.66
CA TYR A 698 24.52 7.72 11.57
C TYR A 698 23.11 8.08 12.03
N TYR A 699 22.67 7.69 13.23
CA TYR A 699 21.38 8.12 13.75
C TYR A 699 21.39 9.61 14.10
N ARG A 700 22.50 10.15 14.61
CA ARG A 700 22.63 11.60 14.78
C ARG A 700 22.61 12.34 13.45
N LEU A 701 23.27 11.82 12.42
CA LEU A 701 23.19 12.38 11.08
C LEU A 701 21.75 12.36 10.53
N ARG A 702 21.01 11.26 10.75
CA ARG A 702 19.59 11.17 10.42
C ARG A 702 18.78 12.28 11.11
N TYR A 703 18.99 12.48 12.42
CA TYR A 703 18.31 13.52 13.18
C TYR A 703 18.68 14.93 12.69
N GLN A 704 19.94 15.14 12.30
CA GLN A 704 20.34 16.40 11.67
C GLN A 704 19.62 16.62 10.32
N LEU A 705 19.39 15.56 9.54
CA LEU A 705 18.70 15.62 8.25
C LEU A 705 17.17 15.74 8.35
N LEU A 706 16.57 15.80 9.55
CA LEU A 706 15.11 15.90 9.71
C LEU A 706 14.46 17.04 8.90
N PRO A 707 15.03 18.26 8.78
CA PRO A 707 14.45 19.29 7.93
C PRO A 707 14.33 18.85 6.47
N TYR A 708 15.30 18.08 5.98
CA TYR A 708 15.26 17.53 4.63
C TYR A 708 14.25 16.39 4.52
N TRP A 709 14.28 15.40 5.43
CA TRP A 709 13.30 14.31 5.47
C TRP A 709 11.86 14.82 5.48
N TYR A 710 11.57 15.75 6.38
CA TYR A 710 10.24 16.30 6.56
C TYR A 710 9.77 17.08 5.33
N THR A 711 10.67 17.80 4.68
CA THR A 711 10.39 18.46 3.40
C THR A 711 10.07 17.46 2.29
N LEU A 712 10.79 16.34 2.21
CA LEU A 712 10.53 15.29 1.22
C LEU A 712 9.15 14.66 1.43
N PHE A 713 8.79 14.36 2.69
CA PHE A 713 7.46 13.84 3.02
C PHE A 713 6.34 14.84 2.76
N TRP A 714 6.57 16.13 3.03
CA TRP A 714 5.62 17.18 2.64
C TRP A 714 5.42 17.24 1.13
N LYS A 715 6.50 17.15 0.34
CA LYS A 715 6.41 17.08 -1.13
C LYS A 715 5.67 15.82 -1.57
N SER A 716 5.88 14.69 -0.92
CA SER A 716 5.14 13.47 -1.18
C SER A 716 3.64 13.65 -0.92
N ALA A 717 3.25 14.15 0.25
CA ALA A 717 1.85 14.33 0.62
C ALA A 717 1.13 15.40 -0.22
N MET A 718 1.82 16.49 -0.57
CA MET A 718 1.20 17.60 -1.32
C MET A 718 1.23 17.39 -2.84
N LYS A 719 2.33 16.84 -3.37
CA LYS A 719 2.61 16.78 -4.82
C LYS A 719 2.65 15.36 -5.37
N GLY A 720 2.82 14.33 -4.54
CA GLY A 720 3.08 12.96 -5.01
C GLY A 720 4.54 12.71 -5.39
N ASP A 721 5.47 13.44 -4.77
CA ASP A 721 6.92 13.29 -5.01
C ASP A 721 7.48 12.05 -4.31
N ALA A 722 8.41 11.34 -4.95
CA ALA A 722 9.11 10.22 -4.31
C ALA A 722 10.07 10.72 -3.22
N VAL A 723 10.09 10.04 -2.06
CA VAL A 723 11.02 10.34 -0.95
C VAL A 723 12.37 9.69 -1.21
N LEU A 724 12.38 8.42 -1.63
CA LEU A 724 13.56 7.76 -2.17
C LEU A 724 13.46 7.66 -3.69
N GLN A 725 14.57 7.86 -4.39
CA GLN A 725 14.61 7.72 -5.85
C GLN A 725 15.63 6.66 -6.25
N SER A 726 15.20 5.71 -7.08
CA SER A 726 16.13 4.76 -7.69
C SER A 726 17.04 5.49 -8.67
N MET A 727 18.19 4.89 -8.98
CA MET A 727 19.09 5.44 -10.01
C MET A 727 18.37 5.59 -11.35
N ALA A 728 17.53 4.62 -11.72
CA ALA A 728 16.69 4.65 -12.92
C ALA A 728 15.68 5.81 -12.90
N PHE A 729 15.10 6.10 -11.74
CA PHE A 729 14.12 7.18 -11.58
C PHE A 729 14.75 8.56 -11.75
N THR A 730 15.93 8.77 -11.16
CA THR A 730 16.64 10.07 -11.22
C THR A 730 17.38 10.27 -12.55
N PHE A 731 17.89 9.20 -13.16
CA PHE A 731 18.69 9.24 -14.39
C PHE A 731 18.14 8.32 -15.48
N PRO A 732 16.90 8.54 -15.96
CA PRO A 732 16.20 7.60 -16.86
C PRO A 732 16.86 7.46 -18.25
N GLY A 733 17.77 8.37 -18.62
CA GLY A 733 18.53 8.31 -19.87
C GLY A 733 19.88 7.60 -19.76
N ASP A 734 20.31 7.22 -18.56
CA ASP A 734 21.61 6.58 -18.32
C ASP A 734 21.46 5.06 -18.18
N LYS A 735 21.95 4.32 -19.17
CA LYS A 735 21.86 2.86 -19.21
C LYS A 735 22.41 2.17 -17.96
N LYS A 736 23.47 2.70 -17.34
CA LYS A 736 24.04 2.10 -16.12
C LYS A 736 23.21 2.41 -14.88
N ALA A 737 22.44 3.48 -14.91
CA ALA A 737 21.52 3.82 -13.83
C ALA A 737 20.25 2.94 -13.87
N LEU A 738 19.79 2.57 -15.07
CA LEU A 738 18.65 1.66 -15.25
C LEU A 738 18.87 0.30 -14.59
N ASP A 739 20.09 -0.24 -14.68
CA ASP A 739 20.45 -1.54 -14.08
C ASP A 739 20.76 -1.49 -12.58
N ASN A 740 20.73 -0.32 -11.94
CA ASN A 740 21.24 -0.16 -10.59
C ASN A 740 20.12 -0.17 -9.54
N GLU A 741 20.06 -1.28 -8.80
CA GLU A 741 19.14 -1.51 -7.67
C GLU A 741 19.84 -1.53 -6.30
N ARG A 742 21.14 -1.21 -6.24
CA ARG A 742 21.96 -1.32 -5.02
C ARG A 742 22.43 0.03 -4.48
N GLN A 743 22.05 1.11 -5.17
CA GLN A 743 22.21 2.50 -4.75
C GLN A 743 20.87 3.21 -4.93
N TYR A 744 20.65 4.25 -4.14
CA TYR A 744 19.48 5.12 -4.28
C TYR A 744 19.80 6.52 -3.78
N LEU A 745 18.97 7.48 -4.17
CA LEU A 745 19.01 8.83 -3.64
C LEU A 745 17.93 9.02 -2.59
N LEU A 746 18.29 9.70 -1.50
CA LEU A 746 17.34 10.38 -0.64
C LEU A 746 16.97 11.71 -1.31
N GLY A 747 15.69 11.83 -1.67
CA GLY A 747 15.20 12.84 -2.60
C GLY A 747 15.99 12.80 -3.92
N ALA A 748 16.35 13.96 -4.43
CA ALA A 748 17.19 14.10 -5.64
C ALA A 748 18.65 14.48 -5.33
N ALA A 749 19.03 14.59 -4.05
CA ALA A 749 20.25 15.27 -3.63
C ALA A 749 21.33 14.35 -3.06
N LEU A 750 20.97 13.40 -2.20
CA LEU A 750 21.96 12.62 -1.45
C LEU A 750 21.97 11.16 -1.93
N LEU A 751 23.06 10.73 -2.55
CA LEU A 751 23.27 9.36 -3.02
C LEU A 751 23.89 8.49 -1.92
N ILE A 752 23.26 7.34 -1.68
CA ILE A 752 23.68 6.33 -0.70
C ILE A 752 24.31 5.15 -1.45
N SER A 753 25.55 4.79 -1.07
CA SER A 753 26.31 3.70 -1.71
C SER A 753 26.78 2.67 -0.68
N PRO A 754 25.92 1.73 -0.26
CA PRO A 754 26.16 0.85 0.87
C PRO A 754 27.04 -0.35 0.55
N VAL A 755 27.73 -0.86 1.58
CA VAL A 755 28.37 -2.17 1.56
C VAL A 755 27.33 -3.24 1.86
N LEU A 756 27.14 -4.17 0.93
CA LEU A 756 26.09 -5.20 0.98
C LEU A 756 26.63 -6.64 1.01
N LYS A 757 27.92 -6.80 1.32
CA LYS A 757 28.60 -8.11 1.37
C LYS A 757 29.57 -8.17 2.56
N PRO A 758 29.76 -9.36 3.16
CA PRO A 758 30.67 -9.52 4.29
C PRO A 758 32.13 -9.28 3.90
N GLY A 759 32.92 -8.84 4.88
CA GLY A 759 34.36 -8.61 4.81
C GLY A 759 34.79 -7.45 3.92
N GLN A 760 33.86 -6.65 3.40
CA GLN A 760 34.19 -5.56 2.48
C GLN A 760 34.49 -4.27 3.23
N THR A 761 35.60 -3.64 2.87
CA THR A 761 36.01 -2.30 3.34
C THR A 761 36.01 -1.27 2.22
N LYS A 762 35.49 -1.64 1.05
CA LYS A 762 35.35 -0.82 -0.14
C LYS A 762 34.08 -1.20 -0.88
N VAL A 763 33.50 -0.28 -1.63
CA VAL A 763 32.33 -0.53 -2.48
C VAL A 763 32.58 0.00 -3.89
N LYS A 764 32.08 -0.72 -4.91
CA LYS A 764 32.00 -0.20 -6.27
C LYS A 764 30.66 0.52 -6.42
N ALA A 765 30.71 1.84 -6.58
CA ALA A 765 29.54 2.69 -6.74
C ALA A 765 29.52 3.29 -8.14
N TYR A 766 28.31 3.45 -8.70
CA TYR A 766 28.09 4.22 -9.91
C TYR A 766 27.73 5.66 -9.57
N LEU A 767 28.51 6.60 -10.10
CA LEU A 767 28.27 8.04 -10.03
C LEU A 767 28.05 8.57 -11.46
N PRO A 768 26.84 8.92 -11.88
CA PRO A 768 26.57 9.43 -13.23
C PRO A 768 27.53 10.55 -13.64
N THR A 769 28.15 10.41 -14.82
CA THR A 769 29.18 11.35 -15.31
C THR A 769 28.62 12.68 -15.79
N SER A 770 27.31 12.76 -15.99
CA SER A 770 26.61 14.01 -16.32
C SER A 770 26.53 14.99 -15.16
N GLU A 771 26.82 14.53 -13.93
CA GLU A 771 26.65 15.30 -12.70
C GLU A 771 27.99 15.57 -12.01
N LYS A 772 28.05 16.66 -11.24
CA LYS A 772 29.07 16.84 -10.21
C LYS A 772 28.66 16.13 -8.94
N TRP A 773 29.63 15.54 -8.24
CA TRP A 773 29.41 14.85 -6.97
C TRP A 773 30.39 15.36 -5.92
N TYR A 774 29.90 15.53 -4.71
CA TYR A 774 30.68 15.92 -3.54
C TYR A 774 30.51 14.88 -2.44
N GLU A 775 31.60 14.46 -1.81
CA GLU A 775 31.54 13.61 -0.62
C GLU A 775 30.78 14.34 0.51
N PHE A 776 29.80 13.69 1.12
CA PHE A 776 28.97 14.29 2.16
C PHE A 776 29.31 13.72 3.54
N PRO A 777 29.54 14.56 4.58
CA PRO A 777 29.37 16.02 4.60
C PRO A 777 30.65 16.83 4.33
N SER A 778 31.76 16.22 3.92
CA SER A 778 33.07 16.91 3.82
C SER A 778 33.18 17.93 2.68
N GLY A 779 32.27 17.87 1.70
CA GLY A 779 32.26 18.75 0.53
C GLY A 779 33.36 18.47 -0.48
N LYS A 780 34.15 17.41 -0.28
CA LYS A 780 35.27 17.08 -1.16
C LYS A 780 34.76 16.69 -2.56
N PRO A 781 35.19 17.37 -3.64
CA PRO A 781 34.73 17.03 -4.98
C PRO A 781 35.24 15.66 -5.43
N VAL A 782 34.38 14.91 -6.10
CA VAL A 782 34.75 13.62 -6.72
C VAL A 782 35.31 13.89 -8.12
N ASN A 783 36.60 13.59 -8.30
CA ASN A 783 37.34 13.94 -9.52
C ASN A 783 36.98 13.09 -10.76
N ARG A 784 36.30 11.95 -10.60
CA ARG A 784 35.91 11.06 -11.70
C ARG A 784 34.54 10.46 -11.43
N GLY A 785 33.59 10.70 -12.34
CA GLY A 785 32.33 9.94 -12.40
C GLY A 785 32.53 8.55 -13.03
N GLY A 786 31.44 7.82 -13.21
CA GLY A 786 31.40 6.46 -13.70
C GLY A 786 31.37 5.44 -12.55
N ILE A 787 31.87 4.23 -12.80
CA ILE A 787 32.02 3.23 -11.75
C ILE A 787 33.31 3.52 -10.99
N VAL A 788 33.18 3.89 -9.72
CA VAL A 788 34.30 4.23 -8.83
C VAL A 788 34.38 3.24 -7.67
N THR A 789 35.59 2.99 -7.18
CA THR A 789 35.80 2.22 -5.95
C THR A 789 36.00 3.20 -4.80
N LEU A 790 35.07 3.19 -3.85
CA LEU A 790 35.04 4.07 -2.69
C LEU A 790 35.53 3.32 -1.46
N ASP A 791 36.30 3.99 -0.61
CA ASP A 791 36.65 3.45 0.70
C ASP A 791 35.41 3.45 1.60
N ALA A 792 35.15 2.30 2.23
CA ALA A 792 34.00 2.05 3.10
C ALA A 792 34.43 1.17 4.28
N PRO A 793 35.35 1.62 5.15
CA PRO A 793 35.70 0.89 6.37
C PRO A 793 34.46 0.62 7.25
N MET A 794 34.63 -0.18 8.29
CA MET A 794 33.52 -0.67 9.13
C MET A 794 32.70 0.41 9.85
N ASP A 795 33.13 1.67 9.83
CA ASP A 795 32.43 2.79 10.45
C ASP A 795 31.98 3.85 9.43
N THR A 796 32.06 3.54 8.14
CA THR A 796 31.89 4.50 7.06
C THR A 796 31.06 3.94 5.90
N LEU A 797 29.86 4.48 5.78
CA LEU A 797 29.01 4.47 4.59
C LEU A 797 29.38 5.63 3.65
N PRO A 798 29.75 5.35 2.39
CA PRO A 798 29.95 6.39 1.38
C PRO A 798 28.65 7.11 1.00
N LEU A 799 28.66 8.43 1.17
CA LEU A 799 27.55 9.34 0.86
C LEU A 799 28.05 10.45 -0.07
N HIS A 800 27.26 10.76 -1.10
CA HIS A 800 27.61 11.80 -2.07
C HIS A 800 26.44 12.72 -2.34
N MET A 801 26.67 14.02 -2.21
CA MET A 801 25.72 15.06 -2.57
C MET A 801 25.87 15.42 -4.05
N ARG A 802 24.76 15.42 -4.77
CA ARG A 802 24.65 15.80 -6.18
C ARG A 802 24.80 17.32 -6.31
N GLY A 803 25.64 17.78 -7.21
CA GLY A 803 25.72 19.20 -7.60
C GLY A 803 24.37 19.70 -8.13
N GLY A 804 24.07 20.97 -7.90
CA GLY A 804 22.78 21.56 -8.28
C GLY A 804 21.73 21.48 -7.16
N THR A 805 22.08 20.97 -5.98
CA THR A 805 21.11 20.74 -4.89
C THR A 805 21.46 21.47 -3.60
N ILE A 806 20.44 21.75 -2.79
CA ILE A 806 20.57 22.35 -1.45
C ILE A 806 19.84 21.45 -0.44
N ILE A 807 20.54 21.04 0.62
CA ILE A 807 20.00 20.24 1.72
C ILE A 807 19.92 21.12 2.99
N PRO A 808 18.72 21.36 3.55
CA PRO A 808 18.58 21.94 4.87
C PRO A 808 18.82 20.86 5.95
N MET A 809 19.60 21.19 6.98
CA MET A 809 19.83 20.28 8.11
C MET A 809 20.06 21.05 9.41
N TYR A 810 19.85 20.40 10.55
CA TYR A 810 20.18 20.95 11.86
C TYR A 810 21.70 20.92 12.12
N THR A 811 22.23 21.95 12.79
CA THR A 811 23.65 22.01 13.19
C THR A 811 24.06 20.88 14.13
N LYS A 812 23.15 20.39 14.98
CA LYS A 812 23.39 19.31 15.93
C LYS A 812 22.11 18.50 16.17
N SER A 813 22.26 17.32 16.77
CA SER A 813 21.17 16.44 17.19
C SER A 813 21.14 16.24 18.70
N GLY A 814 19.95 16.06 19.27
CA GLY A 814 19.73 15.52 20.61
C GLY A 814 19.54 14.00 20.60
N LEU A 815 18.96 13.45 21.68
CA LEU A 815 18.54 12.04 21.76
C LEU A 815 17.09 11.83 21.29
N THR A 816 16.30 12.91 21.26
CA THR A 816 14.96 12.95 20.69
C THR A 816 14.85 14.03 19.61
N ILE A 817 13.79 13.98 18.81
CA ILE A 817 13.51 14.98 17.78
C ILE A 817 13.18 16.31 18.43
N HIS A 818 12.45 16.33 19.54
CA HIS A 818 12.19 17.54 20.31
C HIS A 818 13.49 18.25 20.70
N GLU A 819 14.43 17.53 21.33
CA GLU A 819 15.74 18.08 21.71
C GLU A 819 16.53 18.58 20.50
N THR A 820 16.41 17.90 19.37
CA THR A 820 17.07 18.29 18.12
C THR A 820 16.48 19.59 17.55
N LYS A 821 15.15 19.63 17.34
CA LYS A 821 14.45 20.78 16.74
C LYS A 821 14.62 22.04 17.60
N HIS A 822 14.49 21.93 18.92
CA HIS A 822 14.55 23.09 19.83
C HIS A 822 15.96 23.43 20.33
N GLY A 823 16.87 22.45 20.35
CA GLY A 823 18.25 22.66 20.75
C GLY A 823 19.12 23.24 19.64
N SER A 824 18.73 23.10 18.38
CA SER A 824 19.57 23.35 17.19
C SER A 824 19.10 24.57 16.37
N SER A 825 19.92 24.95 15.39
CA SER A 825 19.55 25.88 14.31
C SER A 825 19.70 25.17 12.96
N ILE A 826 19.11 25.73 11.89
CA ILE A 826 19.22 25.14 10.55
C ILE A 826 20.41 25.74 9.80
N ILE A 827 21.06 24.90 9.01
CA ILE A 827 22.07 25.28 8.00
C ILE A 827 21.58 24.86 6.62
N LEU A 828 22.03 25.58 5.60
CA LEU A 828 21.89 25.18 4.20
C LEU A 828 23.22 24.63 3.70
N VAL A 829 23.26 23.36 3.35
CA VAL A 829 24.38 22.76 2.62
C VAL A 829 24.08 22.88 1.13
N VAL A 830 24.94 23.58 0.39
CA VAL A 830 24.74 23.95 -1.01
C VAL A 830 25.82 23.27 -1.85
N ALA A 831 25.43 22.34 -2.73
CA ALA A 831 26.35 21.69 -3.67
C ALA A 831 26.22 22.34 -5.04
N VAL A 832 27.27 23.02 -5.50
CA VAL A 832 27.25 23.76 -6.78
C VAL A 832 27.41 22.80 -7.97
N ASP A 833 26.61 22.94 -9.01
CA ASP A 833 26.75 22.15 -10.25
C ASP A 833 27.87 22.66 -11.19
N ALA A 834 27.87 22.18 -12.44
CA ALA A 834 28.82 22.60 -13.48
C ALA A 834 28.67 24.07 -13.88
N ASP A 835 27.46 24.60 -13.81
CA ASP A 835 27.08 25.93 -14.31
C ASP A 835 27.02 26.98 -13.19
N GLY A 836 27.36 26.59 -11.94
CA GLY A 836 27.36 27.50 -10.81
C GLY A 836 25.99 27.60 -10.11
N HIS A 837 25.08 26.65 -10.35
CA HIS A 837 23.73 26.67 -9.81
C HIS A 837 23.53 25.66 -8.67
N ALA A 838 22.53 25.94 -7.83
CA ALA A 838 21.97 24.97 -6.89
C ALA A 838 20.55 25.38 -6.48
N GLN A 839 19.67 24.41 -6.20
CA GLN A 839 18.31 24.66 -5.74
C GLN A 839 17.89 23.73 -4.61
N GLY A 840 17.01 24.20 -3.74
CA GLY A 840 16.38 23.36 -2.73
C GLY A 840 15.20 24.04 -2.05
N GLU A 841 14.56 23.28 -1.18
CA GLU A 841 13.34 23.67 -0.48
C GLU A 841 13.47 23.28 1.00
N LEU A 842 12.77 24.00 1.88
CA LEU A 842 12.59 23.63 3.28
C LEU A 842 11.13 23.90 3.68
N TYR A 843 10.49 22.89 4.26
CA TYR A 843 9.18 22.98 4.89
C TYR A 843 9.29 22.67 6.38
N SER A 844 8.64 23.48 7.22
CA SER A 844 8.42 23.24 8.65
C SER A 844 6.99 23.60 9.00
N ASP A 845 6.39 22.88 9.95
CA ASP A 845 5.07 23.17 10.49
C ASP A 845 5.02 22.90 12.00
N ASP A 846 3.83 23.12 12.57
CA ASP A 846 3.46 22.80 13.95
C ASP A 846 3.05 21.32 14.16
N ASP A 847 3.36 20.45 13.19
CA ASP A 847 3.01 19.04 13.14
C ASP A 847 1.49 18.73 13.11
N THR A 848 0.64 19.68 12.72
CA THR A 848 -0.81 19.47 12.52
C THR A 848 -1.18 18.97 11.13
N ALA A 849 -2.32 18.30 11.01
CA ALA A 849 -2.82 17.77 9.73
C ALA A 849 -2.86 18.85 8.63
N LEU A 850 -2.51 18.44 7.39
CA LEU A 850 -2.40 19.38 6.27
C LEU A 850 -3.78 19.85 5.76
N PRO A 851 -3.92 21.12 5.32
CA PRO A 851 -2.90 22.17 5.37
C PRO A 851 -2.71 22.70 6.80
N ALA A 852 -1.46 22.69 7.28
CA ALA A 852 -1.13 23.08 8.66
C ALA A 852 -1.54 24.53 8.97
N GLU A 853 -1.89 24.79 10.23
CA GLU A 853 -2.26 26.13 10.69
C GLU A 853 -1.05 27.06 10.73
N ASN A 854 0.05 26.57 11.31
CA ASN A 854 1.32 27.27 11.35
C ASN A 854 2.32 26.53 10.46
N SER A 855 2.89 27.23 9.48
CA SER A 855 3.89 26.64 8.59
C SER A 855 4.87 27.68 8.06
N TRP A 856 6.04 27.19 7.69
CA TRP A 856 7.13 27.94 7.12
C TRP A 856 7.64 27.20 5.87
N TYR A 857 7.69 27.88 4.73
CA TYR A 857 8.18 27.33 3.48
C TYR A 857 9.20 28.25 2.82
N GLY A 858 10.39 27.72 2.54
CA GLY A 858 11.48 28.43 1.90
C GLY A 858 11.91 27.75 0.61
N GLN A 859 12.07 28.53 -0.45
CA GLN A 859 12.68 28.11 -1.72
C GLN A 859 14.03 28.82 -1.88
N PHE A 860 15.09 28.05 -2.14
CA PHE A 860 16.45 28.54 -2.24
C PHE A 860 17.02 28.31 -3.64
N ASN A 861 17.62 29.35 -4.23
CA ASN A 861 18.22 29.29 -5.55
C ASN A 861 19.57 30.00 -5.56
N LEU A 862 20.65 29.27 -5.84
CA LEU A 862 21.97 29.83 -6.12
C LEU A 862 22.16 29.98 -7.62
N THR A 863 22.60 31.16 -8.07
CA THR A 863 23.03 31.45 -9.44
C THR A 863 24.41 32.09 -9.47
N SER A 864 25.43 31.30 -9.83
CA SER A 864 26.86 31.65 -9.92
C SER A 864 27.48 32.24 -8.65
N SER A 865 27.04 33.43 -8.25
CA SER A 865 27.52 34.19 -7.10
C SER A 865 26.39 34.77 -6.23
N THR A 866 25.12 34.44 -6.48
CA THR A 866 23.98 34.98 -5.74
C THR A 866 23.04 33.88 -5.27
N LEU A 867 22.83 33.75 -3.96
CA LEU A 867 21.83 32.86 -3.36
C LEU A 867 20.60 33.68 -2.99
N THR A 868 19.44 33.35 -3.54
CA THR A 868 18.15 33.96 -3.19
C THR A 868 17.29 32.98 -2.40
N ALA A 869 16.51 33.51 -1.47
CA ALA A 869 15.51 32.77 -0.72
C ALA A 869 14.15 33.47 -0.81
N ASN A 870 13.13 32.72 -1.22
CA ASN A 870 11.74 33.15 -1.17
C ASN A 870 11.05 32.39 -0.02
N ILE A 871 10.67 33.13 1.03
CA ILE A 871 10.12 32.59 2.26
C ILE A 871 8.64 32.99 2.39
N GLN A 872 7.81 32.00 2.69
CA GLN A 872 6.39 32.14 2.97
C GLN A 872 6.10 31.61 4.38
N GLU A 873 5.46 32.45 5.19
CA GLU A 873 5.12 32.14 6.57
C GLU A 873 3.60 32.19 6.75
N LYS A 874 3.07 31.24 7.50
CA LYS A 874 1.68 31.19 7.94
C LYS A 874 1.66 30.95 9.44
N GLY A 875 0.95 31.80 10.19
CA GLY A 875 0.82 31.64 11.63
C GLY A 875 2.12 31.95 12.39
N SER A 876 2.46 31.15 13.40
CA SER A 876 3.59 31.40 14.32
C SER A 876 4.84 30.55 14.06
N GLU A 877 4.83 29.63 13.09
CA GLU A 877 6.00 28.80 12.78
C GLU A 877 7.11 29.65 12.18
N SER A 878 8.33 29.53 12.71
CA SER A 878 9.48 30.33 12.28
C SER A 878 10.75 29.50 12.25
N VAL A 879 11.51 29.64 11.17
CA VAL A 879 12.81 29.00 10.99
C VAL A 879 13.91 30.04 11.05
N VAL A 880 15.00 29.71 11.77
CA VAL A 880 16.23 30.51 11.80
C VAL A 880 17.34 29.77 11.06
N LEU A 881 17.81 30.38 9.97
CA LEU A 881 18.98 29.91 9.24
C LEU A 881 20.23 30.56 9.86
N SER A 882 21.13 29.72 10.33
CA SER A 882 22.33 30.13 11.08
C SER A 882 23.61 30.11 10.24
N GLN A 883 23.67 29.24 9.22
CA GLN A 883 24.84 29.11 8.36
C GLN A 883 24.46 28.67 6.95
N ILE A 884 25.28 29.08 5.97
CA ILE A 884 25.25 28.57 4.60
C ILE A 884 26.63 27.98 4.31
N MET A 885 26.66 26.72 3.89
CA MET A 885 27.88 25.98 3.59
C MET A 885 27.89 25.63 2.11
N ILE A 886 28.84 26.17 1.34
CA ILE A 886 28.87 26.02 -0.12
C ILE A 886 30.02 25.10 -0.55
N PHE A 887 29.68 23.94 -1.11
CA PHE A 887 30.63 23.00 -1.72
C PHE A 887 30.88 23.37 -3.18
N GLY A 888 32.15 23.31 -3.60
CA GLY A 888 32.53 23.65 -4.98
C GLY A 888 32.44 25.16 -5.30
N ALA A 889 32.40 26.02 -4.28
CA ALA A 889 32.53 27.46 -4.47
C ALA A 889 33.88 27.81 -5.14
N PRO A 890 33.93 28.81 -6.03
CA PRO A 890 35.18 29.36 -6.54
C PRO A 890 36.13 29.75 -5.40
N SER A 891 37.38 29.27 -5.43
CA SER A 891 38.39 29.50 -4.38
C SER A 891 38.76 30.96 -4.16
N GLN A 892 38.40 31.83 -5.11
CA GLN A 892 38.58 33.26 -5.01
C GLN A 892 37.57 33.95 -4.10
N PHE A 893 36.42 33.33 -3.78
CA PHE A 893 35.42 33.92 -2.89
C PHE A 893 36.00 34.11 -1.49
N LYS A 894 35.83 35.32 -0.96
CA LYS A 894 36.28 35.72 0.39
C LYS A 894 35.20 36.41 1.19
N ARG A 895 34.27 37.09 0.52
CA ARG A 895 33.28 37.94 1.19
C ARG A 895 31.88 37.60 0.73
N TYR A 896 30.92 37.87 1.60
CA TYR A 896 29.50 37.80 1.29
C TYR A 896 28.78 39.03 1.82
N ARG A 897 27.64 39.37 1.22
CA ARG A 897 26.74 40.41 1.72
C ARG A 897 25.32 39.89 1.68
N VAL A 898 24.58 40.11 2.76
CA VAL A 898 23.14 39.86 2.82
C VAL A 898 22.42 41.16 2.43
N ASP A 899 21.53 41.07 1.45
CA ASP A 899 20.76 42.16 0.86
C ASP A 899 21.65 43.38 0.53
N GLU A 900 21.25 44.57 0.96
CA GLU A 900 21.99 45.83 0.81
C GLU A 900 22.94 46.13 1.98
N GLY A 901 23.26 45.12 2.80
CA GLY A 901 24.10 45.27 3.99
C GLY A 901 25.60 45.54 3.73
N GLU A 902 26.43 45.37 4.76
CA GLU A 902 27.88 45.44 4.60
C GLU A 902 28.46 44.08 4.17
N TRP A 903 29.60 44.12 3.47
CA TRP A 903 30.37 42.92 3.15
C TRP A 903 31.00 42.32 4.40
N GLN A 904 30.74 41.04 4.63
CA GLN A 904 31.28 40.22 5.71
C GLN A 904 32.30 39.22 5.17
N GLN A 905 33.23 38.78 6.01
CA GLN A 905 34.20 37.74 5.65
C GLN A 905 33.56 36.36 5.77
N GLY A 906 33.65 35.56 4.72
CA GLY A 906 33.34 34.13 4.80
C GLY A 906 34.55 33.34 5.27
N GLN A 907 34.32 32.10 5.68
CA GLN A 907 35.35 31.21 6.19
C GLN A 907 35.50 29.99 5.30
N TRP A 908 36.73 29.67 4.90
CA TRP A 908 37.04 28.39 4.28
C TRP A 908 37.34 27.35 5.37
N VAL A 909 36.60 26.25 5.35
CA VAL A 909 36.85 25.06 6.17
C VAL A 909 36.89 23.87 5.23
N ASP A 910 38.07 23.25 5.13
CA ASP A 910 38.36 22.18 4.20
C ASP A 910 37.93 22.50 2.75
N ASN A 911 36.85 21.88 2.26
CA ASN A 911 36.35 22.03 0.89
C ASN A 911 35.10 22.91 0.78
N ALA A 912 34.72 23.60 1.86
CA ALA A 912 33.49 24.37 1.94
C ALA A 912 33.74 25.85 2.27
N PHE A 913 32.99 26.73 1.60
CA PHE A 913 32.91 28.15 1.95
C PHE A 913 31.71 28.38 2.87
N ILE A 914 31.97 28.81 4.09
CA ILE A 914 30.99 28.96 5.17
C ILE A 914 30.66 30.43 5.38
N LEU A 915 29.36 30.72 5.42
CA LEU A 915 28.79 32.01 5.73
C LEU A 915 28.04 31.91 7.06
N HIS A 916 28.34 32.80 8.00
CA HIS A 916 27.63 32.87 9.27
C HIS A 916 26.51 33.90 9.16
N VAL A 917 25.27 33.44 9.26
CA VAL A 917 24.09 34.27 8.99
C VAL A 917 23.06 34.14 10.12
N ASN A 918 22.07 35.02 10.14
CA ASN A 918 20.92 34.92 11.03
C ASN A 918 19.69 35.41 10.27
N LEU A 919 19.16 34.52 9.42
CA LEU A 919 18.13 34.87 8.44
C LEU A 919 16.81 34.21 8.85
N LYS A 920 15.74 35.00 8.81
CA LYS A 920 14.37 34.58 9.16
C LYS A 920 13.35 34.91 8.07
N ALA A 921 13.60 35.95 7.29
CA ALA A 921 12.76 36.39 6.18
C ALA A 921 13.48 36.19 4.84
N SER A 922 12.76 36.37 3.72
CA SER A 922 13.32 36.35 2.37
C SER A 922 14.59 37.19 2.27
N PHE A 923 15.60 36.67 1.59
CA PHE A 923 16.93 37.28 1.54
C PHE A 923 17.62 37.05 0.20
N GLN A 924 18.63 37.86 -0.07
CA GLN A 924 19.60 37.66 -1.12
C GLN A 924 21.01 37.70 -0.53
N VAL A 925 21.84 36.69 -0.82
CA VAL A 925 23.25 36.67 -0.45
C VAL A 925 24.10 36.78 -1.71
N ALA A 926 24.87 37.86 -1.82
CA ALA A 926 25.87 38.04 -2.87
C ALA A 926 27.25 37.56 -2.39
N LEU A 927 28.02 36.92 -3.28
CA LEU A 927 29.37 36.39 -3.03
C LEU A 927 30.40 37.16 -3.89
N ASP A 928 31.55 37.52 -3.31
CA ASP A 928 32.63 38.27 -3.97
C ASP A 928 34.02 37.82 -3.51
N ALA A 929 35.04 38.19 -4.29
CA ALA A 929 36.44 37.88 -4.05
C ALA A 929 37.16 38.77 -3.01
#